data_AF-A0A2P6V5T2-F1
#
_entry.id   AF-A0A2P6V5T2-F1
#
_cell.length_a   1.000
_cell.length_b   1.000
_cell.length_c   1.000
_cell.angle_alpha   90.00
_cell.angle_beta   90.00
_cell.angle_gamma   90.00
#
_symmetry.space_group_name_H-M   'P 1'
#
loop_
_entity.id
_entity.type
_entity.pdbx_description
1 polymer ?
#
loop_
_entity_poly.entity_id
_entity_poly.type
_entity_poly.pdbx_seq_one_letter_code
_entity_poly.pdbx_strand_id
1 'polypeptide(L)'
;MAQPASLYRDASGAGEVDSGCDVPAAQEAGGSEQAGGCAPPAEPPLPLDAELERQQQARADIEARTQEILSRGAAYLAGHSLSDFNAEAAAQQKARQHAAAAATYSALFVKAKRSNLTHPELYICHSNCSAAYLALGLHDEALHHAVRCQQLAMASLRRNFKGAPSYVKSFLRKGRALMGLGRNREAALALDEGLKYDPLNLDLKHALQQANAAVVKDLAEGKGRETKAIEYPEPRQRISFHPYAAPLHKIKTDDMLPLKLLTPFQGENDHHIKDTYNYVTVQTDIRMPGRHLRQLEDGYALPRFRAAIEAAVQAIVADDKDCRVLNLGAGAGLHSMLALRAGARHATVVERWLYLALASKECMLANEFTEEQFKVLYKRPTDLKLKEDLSVCCNLLIANILDEGLLTSGLIPCMRHALDAGLLTSDAVLLPLSATVYMQAVEIRTGEVCGLDMSAANLYRWHPAFAAGVPLAAERVVALSEPQEVWHFSLGAPPDKSDVKTVDVEFTRRGRFNAVMFWYKLHLFGDVYLSTGPEAVAEGLRSMQPAVRYTAGELSVAAGTVLPVVASHNTVRLRFDVESAEFLNLHKPDASFPHSHFAMLADEERCQAYKRAIERAVAKRRAADGGAHVLDIGCGSGVLSLLAARAGADSVVACDIHSSLCDVARKAAAANSLSKAVSVVHRDAGTLQRGREIRPLGVNVVIADVFDAGLIGDGFPYLLDLTRRKVVQPGATVIPAAATLYCMGVEALTGRVAGLDMTPMNTYRWDAGYQAISLGDLPHRRLTKPTRVMEIAFDGDNKSRGRESMLKLEVVEEGLLNAVVFWFDLHLDDCETLSNAPAGIGEGGVLLCELETGTNESSPEAPSTPASTVQDQQEAQVEDAAAASVAADGRNAVEAQAVGAAAADSSIISGSSDAAASAVADAPAAQLKEQHPQQEPQQAEQEQEEFVPADSFAGARPDYAFKLGEQGLGYYLDPYSSAGSASGTADGAALAAAEAALQREVEGQAAVTGSGALATLSPTEPEAPLPGPLPAGPRHHWGQALQYLDRAVPVAPGRRLALLARREEGKLRFALRQGVGEYVPRAPWKIEWGGGSSIENPHYQRVHYCQLLVSDFLQRVKSRRFPPIEKDMRMVLAHCGSLLLDPAALQEATHELVVLEALQLMNDFSPAASVDAITKRPLRLC
;
A
#
# COMPACT_ATOMS: atom_id res chain seq x y z
N MET A 1 -31.86 -5.85 53.15
CA MET A 1 -33.09 -6.36 53.83
C MET A 1 -33.19 -7.86 53.58
N ALA A 2 -33.65 -8.62 54.57
CA ALA A 2 -34.08 -10.03 54.50
C ALA A 2 -33.08 -11.12 53.99
N GLN A 3 -32.36 -11.72 54.94
CA GLN A 3 -32.06 -13.17 55.04
C GLN A 3 -33.22 -13.87 55.80
N PRO A 4 -33.19 -15.18 56.18
CA PRO A 4 -32.65 -16.43 55.56
C PRO A 4 -33.60 -17.67 55.73
N ALA A 5 -33.19 -18.88 55.25
CA ALA A 5 -33.48 -20.26 55.78
C ALA A 5 -32.99 -21.31 54.73
N SER A 6 -32.13 -22.32 54.98
CA SER A 6 -32.14 -23.50 55.89
C SER A 6 -33.29 -24.49 55.61
N LEU A 7 -33.20 -25.83 55.61
CA LEU A 7 -32.19 -26.90 55.79
C LEU A 7 -32.98 -28.24 55.65
N TYR A 8 -32.37 -29.31 55.12
CA TYR A 8 -32.58 -30.76 55.40
C TYR A 8 -33.94 -31.39 55.78
N ARG A 9 -34.23 -32.55 55.14
CA ARG A 9 -34.63 -33.90 55.66
C ARG A 9 -35.48 -34.64 54.61
N ASP A 10 -35.60 -35.97 54.49
CA ASP A 10 -34.98 -37.24 54.92
C ASP A 10 -36.06 -38.33 54.68
N ALA A 11 -35.72 -39.62 54.82
CA ALA A 11 -36.62 -40.75 55.14
C ALA A 11 -37.38 -41.53 54.01
N SER A 12 -36.72 -42.61 53.56
CA SER A 12 -37.11 -44.04 53.73
C SER A 12 -38.48 -44.63 53.31
N GLY A 13 -38.44 -45.85 52.75
CA GLY A 13 -39.53 -46.86 52.76
C GLY A 13 -39.94 -47.30 51.34
N ALA A 14 -39.54 -48.47 50.83
CA ALA A 14 -39.91 -49.86 51.18
C ALA A 14 -41.27 -50.31 50.58
N GLY A 15 -41.27 -51.43 49.85
CA GLY A 15 -42.48 -52.02 49.24
C GLY A 15 -42.20 -52.97 48.08
N GLU A 16 -41.96 -54.25 48.38
CA GLU A 16 -41.95 -55.36 47.41
C GLU A 16 -43.39 -55.72 46.97
N VAL A 17 -43.58 -56.23 45.74
CA VAL A 17 -44.50 -57.36 45.48
C VAL A 17 -43.91 -58.25 44.36
N ASP A 18 -44.15 -59.55 44.50
CA ASP A 18 -43.54 -60.72 43.87
C ASP A 18 -44.31 -61.26 42.62
N SER A 19 -43.82 -62.38 42.07
CA SER A 19 -44.41 -63.33 41.10
C SER A 19 -44.32 -62.99 39.59
N GLY A 20 -44.01 -63.93 38.69
CA GLY A 20 -43.58 -65.34 38.86
C GLY A 20 -43.87 -66.20 37.62
N CYS A 21 -43.04 -67.24 37.37
CA CYS A 21 -43.23 -68.32 36.37
C CYS A 21 -43.27 -67.90 34.87
N ASP A 22 -42.93 -68.74 33.88
CA ASP A 22 -42.36 -70.10 33.89
C ASP A 22 -41.55 -70.40 32.60
N VAL A 23 -40.72 -71.45 32.63
CA VAL A 23 -39.95 -71.96 31.48
C VAL A 23 -40.67 -73.20 30.89
N PRO A 24 -40.56 -73.45 29.57
CA PRO A 24 -40.29 -74.83 29.15
C PRO A 24 -39.21 -74.95 28.04
N ALA A 25 -38.59 -76.13 27.98
CA ALA A 25 -37.50 -76.47 27.06
C ALA A 25 -37.84 -77.69 26.17
N ALA A 26 -37.18 -77.80 25.00
CA ALA A 26 -36.97 -79.02 24.19
C ALA A 26 -35.89 -78.69 23.11
N GLN A 27 -34.69 -79.31 23.12
CA GLN A 27 -34.30 -80.58 22.47
C GLN A 27 -34.32 -80.55 20.92
N GLU A 28 -33.15 -80.49 20.26
CA GLU A 28 -32.35 -81.59 19.63
C GLU A 28 -32.80 -81.92 18.18
N ALA A 29 -31.96 -82.29 17.18
CA ALA A 29 -30.57 -82.80 17.17
C ALA A 29 -29.78 -82.53 15.84
N GLY A 30 -28.44 -82.74 15.88
CA GLY A 30 -27.52 -83.12 14.77
C GLY A 30 -26.80 -81.96 14.05
N GLY A 31 -25.47 -81.78 14.02
CA GLY A 31 -24.32 -82.70 13.81
C GLY A 31 -23.89 -82.63 12.32
N SER A 32 -22.66 -82.36 11.85
CA SER A 32 -21.27 -82.13 12.35
C SER A 32 -20.58 -81.12 11.38
N GLU A 33 -19.39 -80.51 11.53
CA GLU A 33 -18.06 -80.90 12.06
C GLU A 33 -17.28 -79.67 12.63
N GLN A 34 -16.10 -79.93 13.23
CA GLN A 34 -15.26 -78.94 13.92
C GLN A 34 -14.19 -78.29 13.02
N ALA A 35 -13.90 -77.01 13.28
CA ALA A 35 -12.58 -76.41 13.07
C ALA A 35 -12.35 -75.26 14.07
N GLY A 36 -12.00 -75.60 15.31
CA GLY A 36 -11.70 -74.61 16.36
C GLY A 36 -10.26 -74.10 16.25
N GLY A 37 -10.10 -72.80 15.98
CA GLY A 37 -8.83 -72.09 16.13
C GLY A 37 -8.90 -71.12 17.31
N CYS A 38 -8.34 -71.51 18.46
CA CYS A 38 -8.24 -70.59 19.61
C CYS A 38 -7.16 -69.53 19.31
N ALA A 39 -7.48 -68.25 19.52
CA ALA A 39 -6.50 -67.18 19.35
C ALA A 39 -5.44 -67.27 20.48
N PRO A 40 -4.13 -67.09 20.17
CA PRO A 40 -3.10 -67.08 21.20
C PRO A 40 -3.27 -65.88 22.15
N PRO A 41 -2.74 -65.95 23.38
CA PRO A 41 -2.73 -64.82 24.30
C PRO A 41 -1.94 -63.65 23.68
N ALA A 42 -2.41 -62.42 23.90
CA ALA A 42 -1.75 -61.22 23.40
C ALA A 42 -0.36 -61.06 24.04
N GLU A 43 0.64 -60.81 23.21
CA GLU A 43 1.99 -60.46 23.66
C GLU A 43 1.98 -59.13 24.44
N PRO A 44 2.89 -58.95 25.41
CA PRO A 44 3.01 -57.68 26.13
C PRO A 44 3.39 -56.53 25.18
N PRO A 45 2.90 -55.30 25.41
CA PRO A 45 3.19 -54.17 24.54
C PRO A 45 4.69 -53.86 24.49
N LEU A 46 5.20 -53.60 23.29
CA LEU A 46 6.58 -53.17 23.06
C LEU A 46 6.84 -51.78 23.70
N PRO A 47 8.11 -51.46 24.03
CA PRO A 47 8.52 -50.10 24.36
C PRO A 47 8.13 -49.11 23.25
N LEU A 48 7.77 -47.88 23.63
CA LEU A 48 7.24 -46.86 22.71
C LEU A 48 8.16 -46.62 21.50
N ASP A 49 9.47 -46.56 21.75
CA ASP A 49 10.48 -46.31 20.71
C ASP A 49 10.58 -47.47 19.71
N ALA A 50 10.49 -48.72 20.19
CA ALA A 50 10.57 -49.91 19.33
C ALA A 50 9.31 -50.10 18.46
N GLU A 51 8.14 -49.71 18.95
CA GLU A 51 6.92 -49.69 18.12
C GLU A 51 6.94 -48.53 17.11
N LEU A 52 7.53 -47.38 17.47
CA LEU A 52 7.74 -46.26 16.53
C LEU A 52 8.73 -46.64 15.40
N GLU A 53 9.86 -47.26 15.72
CA GLU A 53 10.82 -47.78 14.73
C GLU A 53 10.16 -48.80 13.80
N ARG A 54 9.38 -49.73 14.34
CA ARG A 54 8.61 -50.72 13.56
C ARG A 54 7.61 -50.05 12.61
N GLN A 55 6.90 -49.02 13.07
CA GLN A 55 5.96 -48.26 12.23
C GLN A 55 6.68 -47.46 11.14
N GLN A 56 7.83 -46.87 11.42
CA GLN A 56 8.68 -46.21 10.43
C GLN A 56 9.19 -47.21 9.37
N GLN A 57 9.65 -48.40 9.79
CA GLN A 57 10.08 -49.45 8.88
C GLN A 57 8.94 -49.97 8.00
N ALA A 58 7.73 -50.11 8.57
CA ALA A 58 6.53 -50.48 7.81
C ALA A 58 6.14 -49.40 6.78
N ARG A 59 6.23 -48.12 7.12
CA ARG A 59 6.01 -46.99 6.19
C ARG A 59 7.01 -47.04 5.02
N ALA A 60 8.29 -47.23 5.32
CA ALA A 60 9.36 -47.33 4.31
C ALA A 60 9.18 -48.52 3.37
N ASP A 61 8.79 -49.71 3.88
CA ASP A 61 8.50 -50.89 3.06
C ASP A 61 7.27 -50.67 2.15
N ILE A 62 6.22 -50.02 2.65
CA ILE A 62 5.04 -49.66 1.84
C ILE A 62 5.43 -48.67 0.74
N GLU A 63 6.21 -47.64 1.06
CA GLU A 63 6.64 -46.63 0.09
C GLU A 63 7.53 -47.24 -1.00
N ALA A 64 8.54 -48.02 -0.62
CA ALA A 64 9.43 -48.71 -1.56
C ALA A 64 8.66 -49.63 -2.52
N ARG A 65 7.73 -50.44 -2.00
CA ARG A 65 6.85 -51.30 -2.82
C ARG A 65 5.90 -50.49 -3.71
N THR A 66 5.40 -49.36 -3.22
CA THR A 66 4.52 -48.48 -4.01
C THR A 66 5.30 -47.91 -5.20
N GLN A 67 6.53 -47.45 -4.98
CA GLN A 67 7.40 -46.98 -6.06
C GLN A 67 7.77 -48.11 -7.04
N GLU A 68 8.06 -49.32 -6.55
CA GLU A 68 8.31 -50.49 -7.41
C GLU A 68 7.11 -50.80 -8.33
N ILE A 69 5.88 -50.75 -7.81
CA ILE A 69 4.66 -50.96 -8.62
C ILE A 69 4.48 -49.85 -9.65
N LEU A 70 4.75 -48.60 -9.28
CA LEU A 70 4.63 -47.44 -10.18
C LEU A 70 5.76 -47.38 -11.22
N SER A 71 6.95 -47.89 -10.92
CA SER A 71 8.12 -47.91 -11.83
C SER A 71 8.02 -48.94 -12.95
N ARG A 72 7.06 -49.88 -12.87
CA ARG A 72 6.75 -50.86 -13.95
C ARG A 72 6.23 -50.22 -15.25
N GLY A 73 6.05 -48.90 -15.26
CA GLY A 73 5.85 -48.09 -16.46
C GLY A 73 4.39 -47.95 -16.91
N ALA A 74 4.16 -46.98 -17.81
CA ALA A 74 2.82 -46.60 -18.26
C ALA A 74 2.04 -47.77 -18.89
N ALA A 75 2.69 -48.69 -19.59
CA ALA A 75 2.06 -49.86 -20.20
C ALA A 75 1.50 -50.85 -19.15
N TYR A 76 2.26 -51.15 -18.09
CA TYR A 76 1.79 -51.98 -16.98
C TYR A 76 0.60 -51.32 -16.27
N LEU A 77 0.71 -50.03 -15.97
CA LEU A 77 -0.36 -49.26 -15.34
C LEU A 77 -1.60 -49.18 -16.24
N ALA A 78 -1.47 -49.05 -17.56
CA ALA A 78 -2.60 -49.04 -18.49
C ALA A 78 -3.33 -50.40 -18.55
N GLY A 79 -2.57 -51.51 -18.54
CA GLY A 79 -3.12 -52.87 -18.66
C GLY A 79 -3.90 -53.40 -17.44
N HIS A 80 -3.71 -52.82 -16.25
CA HIS A 80 -4.39 -53.27 -15.01
C HIS A 80 -5.51 -52.30 -14.62
N SER A 81 -6.77 -52.74 -14.64
CA SER A 81 -7.91 -51.91 -14.21
C SER A 81 -7.89 -51.64 -12.69
N LEU A 82 -8.67 -50.65 -12.23
CA LEU A 82 -8.79 -50.39 -10.78
C LEU A 82 -9.41 -51.58 -10.03
N SER A 83 -10.22 -52.40 -10.72
CA SER A 83 -10.75 -53.66 -10.19
C SER A 83 -9.66 -54.72 -10.03
N ASP A 84 -8.68 -54.78 -10.95
CA ASP A 84 -7.57 -55.73 -10.89
C ASP A 84 -6.62 -55.39 -9.73
N PHE A 85 -6.25 -54.11 -9.58
CA PHE A 85 -5.49 -53.64 -8.41
C PHE A 85 -6.23 -53.92 -7.08
N ASN A 86 -7.55 -53.73 -7.03
CA ASN A 86 -8.33 -54.03 -5.82
C ASN A 86 -8.39 -55.54 -5.54
N ALA A 87 -8.50 -56.38 -6.58
CA ALA A 87 -8.47 -57.84 -6.45
C ALA A 87 -7.11 -58.34 -5.97
N GLU A 88 -6.02 -57.80 -6.52
CA GLU A 88 -4.63 -58.10 -6.11
C GLU A 88 -4.39 -57.68 -4.65
N ALA A 89 -4.70 -56.44 -4.29
CA ALA A 89 -4.55 -55.95 -2.91
C ALA A 89 -5.41 -56.75 -1.91
N ALA A 90 -6.63 -57.13 -2.29
CA ALA A 90 -7.49 -57.98 -1.46
C ALA A 90 -6.96 -59.42 -1.33
N ALA A 91 -6.28 -59.96 -2.34
CA ALA A 91 -5.61 -61.25 -2.28
C ALA A 91 -4.39 -61.21 -1.35
N GLN A 92 -3.53 -60.19 -1.49
CA GLN A 92 -2.40 -59.92 -0.58
C GLN A 92 -2.89 -59.75 0.88
N GLN A 93 -4.00 -59.04 1.10
CA GLN A 93 -4.58 -58.84 2.43
C GLN A 93 -5.12 -60.15 3.03
N LYS A 94 -5.71 -61.05 2.23
CA LYS A 94 -6.11 -62.40 2.67
C LYS A 94 -4.90 -63.29 3.00
N ALA A 95 -3.79 -63.12 2.28
CA ALA A 95 -2.52 -63.79 2.53
C ALA A 95 -1.73 -63.21 3.73
N ARG A 96 -2.32 -62.27 4.50
CA ARG A 96 -1.69 -61.52 5.60
C ARG A 96 -0.47 -60.67 5.20
N GLN A 97 -0.29 -60.39 3.91
CA GLN A 97 0.76 -59.52 3.38
C GLN A 97 0.30 -58.06 3.45
N HIS A 98 0.10 -57.54 4.67
CA HIS A 98 -0.58 -56.25 4.89
C HIS A 98 0.18 -55.04 4.32
N ALA A 99 1.52 -55.04 4.37
CA ALA A 99 2.34 -53.98 3.76
C ALA A 99 2.27 -53.99 2.22
N ALA A 100 2.32 -55.17 1.60
CA ALA A 100 2.11 -55.30 0.14
C ALA A 100 0.70 -54.84 -0.26
N ALA A 101 -0.34 -55.25 0.48
CA ALA A 101 -1.71 -54.82 0.24
C ALA A 101 -1.88 -53.30 0.36
N ALA A 102 -1.25 -52.68 1.36
CA ALA A 102 -1.22 -51.23 1.51
C ALA A 102 -0.52 -50.54 0.34
N ALA A 103 0.64 -51.05 -0.12
CA ALA A 103 1.36 -50.53 -1.28
C ALA A 103 0.56 -50.64 -2.58
N THR A 104 -0.09 -51.79 -2.83
CA THR A 104 -0.96 -52.00 -4.00
C THR A 104 -2.18 -51.08 -3.96
N TYR A 105 -2.77 -50.84 -2.78
CA TYR A 105 -3.81 -49.82 -2.62
C TYR A 105 -3.29 -48.39 -2.83
N SER A 106 -2.10 -48.04 -2.35
CA SER A 106 -1.46 -46.74 -2.60
C SER A 106 -1.24 -46.52 -4.11
N ALA A 107 -0.71 -47.51 -4.82
CA ALA A 107 -0.55 -47.47 -6.28
C ALA A 107 -1.91 -47.35 -7.01
N LEU A 108 -2.95 -48.05 -6.55
CA LEU A 108 -4.33 -47.90 -7.05
C LEU A 108 -4.81 -46.45 -6.91
N PHE A 109 -4.64 -45.83 -5.74
CA PHE A 109 -5.07 -44.45 -5.51
C PHE A 109 -4.24 -43.43 -6.30
N VAL A 110 -2.92 -43.64 -6.45
CA VAL A 110 -2.07 -42.83 -7.33
C VAL A 110 -2.54 -42.94 -8.79
N LYS A 111 -2.86 -44.14 -9.28
CA LYS A 111 -3.44 -44.33 -10.62
C LYS A 111 -4.80 -43.65 -10.75
N ALA A 112 -5.72 -43.86 -9.80
CA ALA A 112 -7.05 -43.25 -9.83
C ALA A 112 -6.98 -41.71 -9.84
N LYS A 113 -6.05 -41.12 -9.07
CA LYS A 113 -5.77 -39.68 -9.06
C LYS A 113 -5.18 -39.22 -10.40
N ARG A 114 -4.13 -39.87 -10.92
CA ARG A 114 -3.48 -39.52 -12.20
C ARG A 114 -4.42 -39.61 -13.40
N SER A 115 -5.34 -40.58 -13.43
CA SER A 115 -6.31 -40.75 -14.52
C SER A 115 -7.61 -39.95 -14.33
N ASN A 116 -7.77 -39.21 -13.23
CA ASN A 116 -9.00 -38.49 -12.85
C ASN A 116 -10.27 -39.37 -12.91
N LEU A 117 -10.16 -40.65 -12.54
CA LEU A 117 -11.24 -41.65 -12.67
C LEU A 117 -11.98 -41.85 -11.35
N THR A 118 -13.27 -41.51 -11.32
CA THR A 118 -14.16 -41.92 -10.22
C THR A 118 -14.71 -43.33 -10.46
N HIS A 119 -14.12 -44.35 -9.83
CA HIS A 119 -14.60 -45.74 -9.94
C HIS A 119 -15.75 -46.02 -8.93
N PRO A 120 -16.81 -46.77 -9.31
CA PRO A 120 -17.95 -47.07 -8.44
C PRO A 120 -17.60 -47.74 -7.11
N GLU A 121 -16.44 -48.39 -7.02
CA GLU A 121 -15.99 -49.17 -5.86
C GLU A 121 -14.85 -48.50 -5.06
N LEU A 122 -14.52 -47.23 -5.31
CA LEU A 122 -13.46 -46.53 -4.56
C LEU A 122 -13.69 -46.54 -3.04
N TYR A 123 -14.94 -46.48 -2.59
CA TYR A 123 -15.26 -46.59 -1.16
C TYR A 123 -14.86 -47.96 -0.58
N ILE A 124 -14.99 -49.05 -1.35
CA ILE A 124 -14.57 -50.40 -0.94
C ILE A 124 -13.04 -50.43 -0.81
N CYS A 125 -12.33 -49.86 -1.78
CA CYS A 125 -10.87 -49.77 -1.80
C CYS A 125 -10.35 -49.00 -0.56
N HIS A 126 -10.90 -47.81 -0.27
CA HIS A 126 -10.55 -47.05 0.94
C HIS A 126 -10.87 -47.82 2.22
N SER A 127 -12.01 -48.53 2.25
CA SER A 127 -12.38 -49.37 3.39
C SER A 127 -11.33 -50.48 3.64
N ASN A 128 -10.93 -51.21 2.60
CA ASN A 128 -9.99 -52.33 2.74
C ASN A 128 -8.56 -51.85 3.03
N CYS A 129 -8.13 -50.75 2.41
CA CYS A 129 -6.87 -50.10 2.70
C CYS A 129 -6.77 -49.65 4.17
N SER A 130 -7.84 -49.04 4.72
CA SER A 130 -7.92 -48.73 6.16
C SER A 130 -7.73 -49.96 7.05
N ALA A 131 -8.26 -51.13 6.67
CA ALA A 131 -7.99 -52.38 7.40
C ALA A 131 -6.57 -52.94 7.21
N ALA A 132 -5.87 -52.63 6.11
CA ALA A 132 -4.47 -53.01 5.95
C ALA A 132 -3.58 -52.19 6.89
N TYR A 133 -3.79 -50.88 6.96
CA TYR A 133 -3.09 -50.00 7.90
C TYR A 133 -3.41 -50.32 9.37
N LEU A 134 -4.67 -50.63 9.72
CA LEU A 134 -5.02 -51.10 11.08
C LEU A 134 -4.28 -52.38 11.49
N ALA A 135 -4.03 -53.30 10.55
CA ALA A 135 -3.29 -54.53 10.81
C ALA A 135 -1.77 -54.32 10.98
N LEU A 136 -1.26 -53.12 10.67
CA LEU A 136 0.14 -52.72 10.78
C LEU A 136 0.43 -51.75 11.94
N GLY A 137 -0.58 -51.38 12.73
CA GLY A 137 -0.43 -50.35 13.78
C GLY A 137 -0.39 -48.90 13.25
N LEU A 138 -0.54 -48.70 11.95
CA LEU A 138 -0.46 -47.40 11.28
C LEU A 138 -1.81 -46.67 11.38
N HIS A 139 -2.06 -46.09 12.55
CA HIS A 139 -3.39 -45.62 12.95
C HIS A 139 -3.85 -44.31 12.29
N ASP A 140 -2.94 -43.38 11.97
CA ASP A 140 -3.30 -42.13 11.27
C ASP A 140 -3.69 -42.38 9.81
N GLU A 141 -2.94 -43.22 9.10
CA GLU A 141 -3.24 -43.67 7.74
C GLU A 141 -4.55 -44.45 7.70
N ALA A 142 -4.75 -45.36 8.66
CA ALA A 142 -6.01 -46.06 8.83
C ALA A 142 -7.20 -45.10 9.03
N LEU A 143 -7.03 -44.04 9.82
CA LEU A 143 -8.04 -43.00 10.06
C LEU A 143 -8.35 -42.21 8.79
N HIS A 144 -7.33 -41.77 8.05
CA HIS A 144 -7.50 -41.08 6.77
C HIS A 144 -8.35 -41.91 5.79
N HIS A 145 -7.98 -43.17 5.57
CA HIS A 145 -8.70 -44.05 4.67
C HIS A 145 -10.11 -44.40 5.19
N ALA A 146 -10.34 -44.48 6.50
CA ALA A 146 -11.67 -44.67 7.07
C ALA A 146 -12.60 -43.48 6.81
N VAL A 147 -12.12 -42.24 7.00
CA VAL A 147 -12.89 -41.02 6.72
C VAL A 147 -13.19 -40.87 5.22
N ARG A 148 -12.22 -41.14 4.34
CA ARG A 148 -12.45 -41.15 2.88
C ARG A 148 -13.46 -42.23 2.46
N CYS A 149 -13.40 -43.43 3.05
CA CYS A 149 -14.42 -44.45 2.86
C CYS A 149 -15.81 -43.95 3.27
N GLN A 150 -15.93 -43.30 4.43
CA GLN A 150 -17.20 -42.77 4.95
C GLN A 150 -17.82 -41.74 3.98
N GLN A 151 -17.03 -40.77 3.52
CA GLN A 151 -17.45 -39.75 2.55
C GLN A 151 -17.94 -40.35 1.23
N LEU A 152 -17.15 -41.24 0.63
CA LEU A 152 -17.47 -41.85 -0.66
C LEU A 152 -18.64 -42.85 -0.56
N ALA A 153 -18.74 -43.61 0.53
CA ALA A 153 -19.87 -44.52 0.75
C ALA A 153 -21.19 -43.76 1.01
N MET A 154 -21.15 -42.62 1.72
CA MET A 154 -22.31 -41.71 1.85
C MET A 154 -22.75 -41.14 0.49
N ALA A 155 -21.80 -40.71 -0.34
CA ALA A 155 -22.08 -40.23 -1.69
C ALA A 155 -22.68 -41.33 -2.59
N SER A 156 -22.25 -42.59 -2.42
CA SER A 156 -22.88 -43.74 -3.08
C SER A 156 -24.27 -44.05 -2.53
N LEU A 157 -24.48 -43.97 -1.21
CA LEU A 157 -25.77 -44.23 -0.55
C LEU A 157 -26.89 -43.31 -1.04
N ARG A 158 -26.56 -42.04 -1.30
CA ARG A 158 -27.49 -41.06 -1.92
C ARG A 158 -27.90 -41.42 -3.35
N ARG A 159 -27.23 -42.39 -4.00
CA ARG A 159 -27.49 -42.84 -5.38
C ARG A 159 -28.01 -44.28 -5.45
N ASN A 160 -27.56 -45.17 -4.56
CA ASN A 160 -28.02 -46.56 -4.46
C ASN A 160 -27.65 -47.18 -3.09
N PHE A 161 -28.40 -48.21 -2.67
CA PHE A 161 -28.16 -48.90 -1.39
C PHE A 161 -26.86 -49.73 -1.32
N LYS A 162 -26.10 -49.89 -2.41
CA LYS A 162 -24.90 -50.75 -2.44
C LYS A 162 -23.79 -50.29 -1.49
N GLY A 163 -23.74 -48.99 -1.18
CA GLY A 163 -22.74 -48.41 -0.26
C GLY A 163 -22.93 -48.77 1.22
N ALA A 164 -24.11 -49.26 1.65
CA ALA A 164 -24.46 -49.41 3.06
C ALA A 164 -23.46 -50.24 3.90
N PRO A 165 -22.99 -51.43 3.45
CA PRO A 165 -22.09 -52.25 4.27
C PRO A 165 -20.72 -51.61 4.48
N SER A 166 -20.24 -50.83 3.51
CA SER A 166 -18.95 -50.12 3.62
C SER A 166 -19.07 -48.83 4.42
N TYR A 167 -20.23 -48.18 4.39
CA TYR A 167 -20.53 -47.03 5.24
C TYR A 167 -20.53 -47.43 6.73
N VAL A 168 -21.24 -48.50 7.11
CA VAL A 168 -21.23 -49.01 8.50
C VAL A 168 -19.82 -49.47 8.91
N LYS A 169 -19.10 -50.22 8.06
CA LYS A 169 -17.70 -50.62 8.32
C LYS A 169 -16.74 -49.44 8.46
N SER A 170 -17.02 -48.28 7.87
CA SER A 170 -16.17 -47.10 8.02
C SER A 170 -16.15 -46.56 9.44
N PHE A 171 -17.29 -46.59 10.17
CA PHE A 171 -17.36 -46.21 11.58
C PHE A 171 -16.54 -47.15 12.47
N LEU A 172 -16.64 -48.47 12.23
CA LEU A 172 -15.84 -49.47 12.96
C LEU A 172 -14.34 -49.25 12.77
N ARG A 173 -13.91 -49.02 11.52
CA ARG A 173 -12.51 -48.78 11.16
C ARG A 173 -12.01 -47.44 11.72
N LYS A 174 -12.82 -46.38 11.64
CA LYS A 174 -12.55 -45.06 12.24
C LYS A 174 -12.40 -45.14 13.77
N GLY A 175 -13.31 -45.85 14.44
CA GLY A 175 -13.26 -46.05 15.89
C GLY A 175 -11.99 -46.79 16.34
N ARG A 176 -11.67 -47.92 15.69
CA ARG A 176 -10.44 -48.68 15.98
C ARG A 176 -9.16 -47.86 15.73
N ALA A 177 -9.13 -47.03 14.68
CA ALA A 177 -8.00 -46.13 14.42
C ALA A 177 -7.87 -45.05 15.51
N LEU A 178 -8.97 -44.39 15.89
CA LEU A 178 -8.98 -43.37 16.95
C LEU A 178 -8.56 -43.94 18.32
N MET A 179 -8.92 -45.18 18.64
CA MET A 179 -8.42 -45.87 19.85
C MET A 179 -6.91 -46.09 19.81
N GLY A 180 -6.37 -46.50 18.65
CA GLY A 180 -4.92 -46.65 18.45
C GLY A 180 -4.14 -45.35 18.61
N LEU A 181 -4.78 -44.20 18.32
CA LEU A 181 -4.24 -42.86 18.55
C LEU A 181 -4.50 -42.31 19.97
N GLY A 182 -5.05 -43.12 20.89
CA GLY A 182 -5.44 -42.67 22.23
C GLY A 182 -6.63 -41.70 22.29
N ARG A 183 -7.32 -41.45 21.16
CA ARG A 183 -8.47 -40.53 21.04
C ARG A 183 -9.78 -41.22 21.43
N ASN A 184 -9.79 -41.82 22.62
CA ASN A 184 -10.81 -42.78 23.07
C ASN A 184 -12.25 -42.20 23.09
N ARG A 185 -12.41 -40.92 23.45
CA ARG A 185 -13.73 -40.25 23.44
C ARG A 185 -14.29 -40.10 22.03
N GLU A 186 -13.46 -39.73 21.07
CA GLU A 186 -13.87 -39.61 19.66
C GLU A 186 -14.15 -40.99 19.03
N ALA A 187 -13.40 -42.01 19.44
CA ALA A 187 -13.67 -43.39 19.06
C ALA A 187 -15.05 -43.84 19.53
N ALA A 188 -15.39 -43.60 20.80
CA ALA A 188 -16.71 -43.95 21.36
C ALA A 188 -17.84 -43.26 20.60
N LEU A 189 -17.74 -41.96 20.32
CA LEU A 189 -18.73 -41.22 19.53
C LEU A 189 -18.86 -41.77 18.09
N ALA A 190 -17.74 -42.06 17.42
CA ALA A 190 -17.77 -42.63 16.07
C ALA A 190 -18.40 -44.04 16.05
N LEU A 191 -18.22 -44.84 17.08
CA LEU A 191 -18.77 -46.19 17.17
C LEU A 191 -20.27 -46.17 17.52
N ASP A 192 -20.71 -45.26 18.40
CA ASP A 192 -22.12 -45.02 18.72
C ASP A 192 -22.91 -44.54 17.49
N GLU A 193 -22.36 -43.58 16.73
CA GLU A 193 -22.95 -43.18 15.43
C GLU A 193 -23.07 -44.36 14.47
N GLY A 194 -22.09 -45.26 14.42
CA GLY A 194 -22.17 -46.50 13.64
C GLY A 194 -23.34 -47.40 14.05
N LEU A 195 -23.59 -47.54 15.35
CA LEU A 195 -24.69 -48.36 15.89
C LEU A 195 -26.08 -47.79 15.62
N LYS A 196 -26.21 -46.48 15.34
CA LYS A 196 -27.48 -45.88 14.89
C LYS A 196 -27.91 -46.38 13.51
N TYR A 197 -26.95 -46.80 12.67
CA TYR A 197 -27.20 -47.35 11.33
C TYR A 197 -27.30 -48.88 11.31
N ASP A 198 -26.60 -49.59 12.22
CA ASP A 198 -26.71 -51.04 12.40
C ASP A 198 -26.71 -51.41 13.91
N PRO A 199 -27.89 -51.36 14.57
CA PRO A 199 -28.00 -51.61 16.01
C PRO A 199 -27.71 -53.05 16.44
N LEU A 200 -27.57 -53.99 15.50
CA LEU A 200 -27.29 -55.40 15.78
C LEU A 200 -25.81 -55.77 15.55
N ASN A 201 -24.99 -54.82 15.08
CA ASN A 201 -23.59 -55.05 14.78
C ASN A 201 -22.74 -55.37 16.03
N LEU A 202 -22.35 -56.64 16.18
CA LEU A 202 -21.56 -57.10 17.33
C LEU A 202 -20.15 -56.49 17.35
N ASP A 203 -19.50 -56.32 16.19
CA ASP A 203 -18.16 -55.71 16.10
C ASP A 203 -18.14 -54.26 16.62
N LEU A 204 -19.15 -53.46 16.26
CA LEU A 204 -19.31 -52.09 16.75
C LEU A 204 -19.61 -52.06 18.26
N LYS A 205 -20.46 -52.97 18.78
CA LYS A 205 -20.74 -53.07 20.22
C LYS A 205 -19.49 -53.41 21.03
N HIS A 206 -18.71 -54.40 20.59
CA HIS A 206 -17.47 -54.78 21.26
C HIS A 206 -16.41 -53.67 21.19
N ALA A 207 -16.25 -53.02 20.03
CA ALA A 207 -15.35 -51.87 19.93
C ALA A 207 -15.80 -50.69 20.82
N LEU A 208 -17.11 -50.41 20.92
CA LEU A 208 -17.63 -49.35 21.78
C LEU A 208 -17.43 -49.67 23.27
N GLN A 209 -17.59 -50.93 23.67
CA GLN A 209 -17.26 -51.37 25.04
C GLN A 209 -15.78 -51.14 25.36
N GLN A 210 -14.87 -51.48 24.44
CA GLN A 210 -13.44 -51.25 24.61
C GLN A 210 -13.09 -49.74 24.66
N ALA A 211 -13.68 -48.93 23.78
CA ALA A 211 -13.51 -47.47 23.77
C ALA A 211 -14.02 -46.85 25.09
N ASN A 212 -15.20 -47.24 25.56
CA ASN A 212 -15.77 -46.74 26.82
C ASN A 212 -14.93 -47.16 28.04
N ALA A 213 -14.40 -48.38 28.07
CA ALA A 213 -13.47 -48.81 29.11
C ALA A 213 -12.18 -47.97 29.12
N ALA A 214 -11.65 -47.63 27.94
CA ALA A 214 -10.50 -46.73 27.81
C ALA A 214 -10.84 -45.29 28.24
N VAL A 215 -12.01 -44.75 27.90
CA VAL A 215 -12.47 -43.44 28.38
C VAL A 215 -12.63 -43.39 29.89
N VAL A 216 -13.15 -44.44 30.53
CA VAL A 216 -13.25 -44.55 31.99
C VAL A 216 -11.86 -44.58 32.63
N LYS A 217 -10.90 -45.27 32.01
CA LYS A 217 -9.49 -45.28 32.45
C LYS A 217 -8.85 -43.88 32.32
N ASP A 218 -9.02 -43.20 31.18
CA ASP A 218 -8.53 -41.83 30.97
C ASP A 218 -9.09 -40.85 32.02
N LEU A 219 -10.40 -40.96 32.33
CA LEU A 219 -11.06 -40.15 33.36
C LEU A 219 -10.53 -40.43 34.77
N ALA A 220 -10.21 -41.68 35.09
CA ALA A 220 -9.59 -42.07 36.36
C ALA A 220 -8.14 -41.56 36.48
N GLU A 221 -7.40 -41.53 35.37
CA GLU A 221 -6.06 -40.92 35.25
C GLU A 221 -6.10 -39.38 35.20
N GLY A 222 -7.28 -38.76 35.27
CA GLY A 222 -7.46 -37.30 35.27
C GLY A 222 -7.42 -36.62 33.89
N LYS A 223 -7.25 -37.38 32.81
CA LYS A 223 -7.21 -36.85 31.43
C LYS A 223 -8.59 -36.33 31.00
N GLY A 224 -8.63 -35.08 30.55
CA GLY A 224 -9.82 -34.43 30.03
C GLY A 224 -10.84 -34.00 31.09
N ARG A 225 -10.36 -33.45 32.23
CA ARG A 225 -11.14 -32.60 33.16
C ARG A 225 -11.32 -31.16 32.67
N GLU A 226 -10.73 -30.81 31.52
CA GLU A 226 -10.89 -29.51 30.87
C GLU A 226 -12.36 -29.28 30.47
N THR A 227 -12.90 -28.15 30.90
CA THR A 227 -14.26 -27.73 30.56
C THR A 227 -14.28 -27.22 29.13
N LYS A 228 -14.60 -28.10 28.16
CA LYS A 228 -14.91 -27.66 26.80
C LYS A 228 -16.04 -26.62 26.86
N ALA A 229 -15.84 -25.49 26.18
CA ALA A 229 -16.92 -24.54 25.94
C ALA A 229 -18.09 -25.26 25.25
N ILE A 230 -19.32 -24.94 25.68
CA ILE A 230 -20.54 -25.58 25.19
C ILE A 230 -20.64 -25.38 23.67
N GLU A 231 -20.77 -26.47 22.91
CA GLU A 231 -20.98 -26.41 21.47
C GLU A 231 -22.30 -25.67 21.16
N TYR A 232 -22.23 -24.73 20.22
CA TYR A 232 -23.40 -23.99 19.76
C TYR A 232 -24.36 -24.97 19.07
N PRO A 233 -25.63 -25.10 19.51
CA PRO A 233 -26.59 -25.95 18.80
C PRO A 233 -26.84 -25.37 17.41
N GLU A 234 -26.94 -26.24 16.40
CA GLU A 234 -27.16 -25.78 15.02
C GLU A 234 -28.40 -24.86 14.91
N PRO A 235 -28.32 -23.78 14.12
CA PRO A 235 -29.41 -22.84 13.98
C PRO A 235 -30.56 -23.47 13.20
N ARG A 236 -31.51 -24.08 13.93
CA ARG A 236 -32.82 -24.44 13.37
C ARG A 236 -33.45 -23.20 12.74
N GLN A 237 -33.67 -23.26 11.44
CA GLN A 237 -34.32 -22.19 10.69
C GLN A 237 -35.68 -21.86 11.30
N ARG A 238 -35.80 -20.66 11.86
CA ARG A 238 -37.10 -19.99 12.09
C ARG A 238 -37.13 -18.71 11.29
N ILE A 239 -37.95 -18.73 10.25
CA ILE A 239 -38.41 -17.52 9.58
C ILE A 239 -39.40 -16.86 10.55
N SER A 240 -39.04 -15.69 11.09
CA SER A 240 -39.98 -14.80 11.76
C SER A 240 -39.74 -13.38 11.29
N PHE A 241 -40.61 -12.91 10.40
CA PHE A 241 -40.76 -11.49 10.13
C PHE A 241 -41.17 -10.78 11.42
N HIS A 242 -40.33 -9.87 11.91
CA HIS A 242 -40.80 -8.68 12.62
C HIS A 242 -39.76 -7.56 12.52
N PRO A 243 -40.14 -6.35 12.07
CA PRO A 243 -39.29 -5.17 12.17
C PRO A 243 -39.33 -4.60 13.61
N TYR A 244 -38.31 -3.79 13.91
CA TYR A 244 -38.04 -3.11 15.19
C TYR A 244 -37.42 -3.97 16.31
N ALA A 245 -36.36 -3.39 16.90
CA ALA A 245 -35.60 -3.88 18.06
C ALA A 245 -34.87 -5.22 17.90
N ALA A 246 -33.88 -5.26 17.00
CA ALA A 246 -32.67 -6.03 17.33
C ALA A 246 -32.02 -5.36 18.56
N PRO A 247 -31.80 -6.07 19.68
CA PRO A 247 -31.02 -5.51 20.77
C PRO A 247 -29.59 -5.33 20.26
N LEU A 248 -29.07 -4.10 20.38
CA LEU A 248 -27.63 -3.85 20.27
C LEU A 248 -26.91 -4.69 21.32
N HIS A 249 -26.51 -5.90 20.94
CA HIS A 249 -25.41 -6.57 21.59
C HIS A 249 -24.28 -5.56 21.63
N LYS A 250 -23.81 -5.21 22.83
CA LYS A 250 -22.60 -4.41 23.00
C LYS A 250 -21.43 -5.24 22.51
N ILE A 251 -21.21 -5.23 21.19
CA ILE A 251 -19.94 -5.60 20.60
C ILE A 251 -18.95 -4.64 21.25
N LYS A 252 -18.13 -5.16 22.17
CA LYS A 252 -16.89 -4.49 22.55
C LYS A 252 -15.98 -4.59 21.33
N THR A 253 -16.10 -3.61 20.44
CA THR A 253 -15.32 -3.51 19.19
C THR A 253 -13.83 -3.32 19.44
N ASP A 254 -13.49 -2.94 20.66
CA ASP A 254 -12.22 -2.29 20.95
C ASP A 254 -11.12 -3.34 21.30
N ASP A 255 -11.53 -4.44 21.95
CA ASP A 255 -10.61 -5.38 22.61
C ASP A 255 -10.35 -6.70 21.84
N MET A 256 -11.19 -7.08 20.85
CA MET A 256 -11.04 -8.38 20.15
C MET A 256 -11.30 -8.27 18.64
N LEU A 257 -10.61 -9.10 17.83
CA LEU A 257 -11.02 -9.34 16.45
C LEU A 257 -12.46 -9.89 16.42
N PRO A 258 -13.33 -9.43 15.51
CA PRO A 258 -14.74 -9.83 15.52
C PRO A 258 -14.88 -11.34 15.32
N LEU A 259 -15.44 -12.01 16.33
CA LEU A 259 -15.69 -13.47 16.34
C LEU A 259 -16.59 -13.94 15.20
N LYS A 260 -17.43 -13.04 14.67
CA LYS A 260 -18.27 -13.27 13.49
C LYS A 260 -18.05 -12.13 12.50
N LEU A 261 -17.57 -12.49 11.32
CA LEU A 261 -17.34 -11.55 10.22
C LEU A 261 -18.65 -11.29 9.46
N LEU A 262 -18.87 -10.04 9.04
CA LEU A 262 -19.95 -9.71 8.11
C LEU A 262 -19.63 -10.25 6.72
N THR A 263 -20.56 -11.01 6.15
CA THR A 263 -20.49 -11.36 4.73
C THR A 263 -20.91 -10.15 3.89
N PRO A 264 -20.49 -10.05 2.61
CA PRO A 264 -20.93 -8.98 1.72
C PRO A 264 -22.46 -8.91 1.60
N PHE A 265 -23.13 -10.06 1.55
CA PHE A 265 -24.60 -10.14 1.57
C PHE A 265 -25.22 -9.57 2.86
N GLN A 266 -24.57 -9.74 4.02
CA GLN A 266 -25.02 -9.11 5.26
C GLN A 266 -24.82 -7.60 5.23
N GLY A 267 -23.67 -7.11 4.75
CA GLY A 267 -23.41 -5.67 4.57
C GLY A 267 -24.40 -4.98 3.63
N GLU A 268 -24.80 -5.63 2.54
CA GLU A 268 -25.79 -5.14 1.57
C GLU A 268 -27.23 -5.05 2.12
N ASN A 269 -27.53 -5.81 3.18
CA ASN A 269 -28.87 -5.95 3.74
C ASN A 269 -29.02 -5.39 5.16
N ASP A 270 -27.93 -5.05 5.85
CA ASP A 270 -28.00 -4.42 7.18
C ASP A 270 -28.37 -2.93 7.05
N HIS A 271 -29.58 -2.61 7.51
CA HIS A 271 -30.14 -1.27 7.54
C HIS A 271 -29.31 -0.18 8.24
N HIS A 272 -28.33 -0.54 9.09
CA HIS A 272 -27.46 0.45 9.74
C HIS A 272 -26.27 0.85 8.87
N ILE A 273 -25.63 -0.10 8.18
CA ILE A 273 -24.40 0.14 7.42
C ILE A 273 -24.53 0.06 5.91
N LYS A 274 -25.65 -0.40 5.37
CA LYS A 274 -25.86 -0.57 3.91
C LYS A 274 -25.47 0.67 3.13
N ASP A 275 -25.93 1.84 3.56
CA ASP A 275 -25.64 3.11 2.89
C ASP A 275 -24.14 3.42 2.91
N THR A 276 -23.51 3.29 4.09
CA THR A 276 -22.07 3.50 4.31
C THR A 276 -21.21 2.53 3.50
N TYR A 277 -21.59 1.24 3.49
CA TYR A 277 -20.93 0.19 2.71
C TYR A 277 -21.08 0.41 1.20
N ASN A 278 -22.26 0.81 0.72
CA ASN A 278 -22.48 1.14 -0.69
C ASN A 278 -21.67 2.36 -1.12
N TYR A 279 -21.65 3.42 -0.29
CA TYR A 279 -20.85 4.62 -0.52
C TYR A 279 -19.36 4.27 -0.64
N VAL A 280 -18.80 3.57 0.37
CA VAL A 280 -17.41 3.11 0.36
C VAL A 280 -17.11 2.26 -0.86
N THR A 281 -17.97 1.29 -1.20
CA THR A 281 -17.75 0.40 -2.35
C THR A 281 -17.59 1.20 -3.64
N VAL A 282 -18.41 2.23 -3.87
CA VAL A 282 -18.29 3.10 -5.05
C VAL A 282 -17.07 4.03 -4.96
N GLN A 283 -16.77 4.59 -3.78
CA GLN A 283 -15.56 5.40 -3.57
C GLN A 283 -14.26 4.63 -3.83
N THR A 284 -14.23 3.35 -3.45
CA THR A 284 -13.12 2.43 -3.73
C THR A 284 -13.05 2.11 -5.22
N ASP A 285 -14.15 1.68 -5.85
CA ASP A 285 -14.21 1.36 -7.28
C ASP A 285 -13.59 2.47 -8.15
N ILE A 286 -13.92 3.74 -7.86
CA ILE A 286 -13.37 4.92 -8.56
C ILE A 286 -11.86 5.13 -8.33
N ARG A 287 -11.33 4.80 -7.14
CA ARG A 287 -9.91 4.99 -6.77
C ARG A 287 -9.00 3.84 -7.23
N MET A 288 -9.53 2.62 -7.32
CA MET A 288 -8.74 1.41 -7.61
C MET A 288 -7.92 1.44 -8.91
N PRO A 289 -8.40 1.99 -10.04
CA PRO A 289 -7.57 2.14 -11.24
C PRO A 289 -6.30 2.98 -11.01
N GLY A 290 -6.41 4.07 -10.24
CA GLY A 290 -5.26 4.89 -9.84
C GLY A 290 -4.25 4.11 -8.99
N ARG A 291 -4.72 3.28 -8.04
CA ARG A 291 -3.85 2.39 -7.26
C ARG A 291 -3.15 1.36 -8.14
N HIS A 292 -3.87 0.75 -9.08
CA HIS A 292 -3.31 -0.32 -9.93
C HIS A 292 -2.25 0.17 -10.92
N LEU A 293 -2.33 1.43 -11.39
CA LEU A 293 -1.27 2.02 -12.23
C LEU A 293 0.12 1.99 -11.54
N ARG A 294 0.19 2.27 -10.23
CA ARG A 294 1.43 2.14 -9.46
C ARG A 294 1.97 0.72 -9.38
N GLN A 295 1.12 -0.31 -9.54
CA GLN A 295 1.54 -1.71 -9.60
C GLN A 295 2.11 -2.07 -10.99
N LEU A 296 1.58 -1.47 -12.05
CA LEU A 296 2.09 -1.64 -13.43
C LEU A 296 3.47 -0.95 -13.62
N GLU A 297 3.77 0.05 -12.80
CA GLU A 297 5.01 0.84 -12.81
C GLU A 297 6.05 0.35 -11.78
N ASP A 298 5.75 -0.72 -11.01
CA ASP A 298 6.64 -1.22 -9.96
C ASP A 298 7.79 -2.09 -10.51
N GLY A 299 8.99 -1.53 -10.55
CA GLY A 299 10.20 -2.20 -11.04
C GLY A 299 10.71 -3.36 -10.17
N TYR A 300 10.24 -3.51 -8.93
CA TYR A 300 10.69 -4.57 -8.00
C TYR A 300 9.75 -5.78 -8.03
N ALA A 301 8.43 -5.54 -7.97
CA ALA A 301 7.42 -6.57 -7.84
C ALA A 301 7.12 -7.24 -9.18
N LEU A 302 7.01 -6.47 -10.26
CA LEU A 302 6.63 -6.97 -11.58
C LEU A 302 7.58 -8.04 -12.14
N PRO A 303 8.92 -7.90 -12.11
CA PRO A 303 9.82 -8.93 -12.63
C PRO A 303 9.69 -10.26 -11.87
N ARG A 304 9.46 -10.20 -10.55
CA ARG A 304 9.30 -11.38 -9.68
C ARG A 304 7.99 -12.12 -9.98
N PHE A 305 6.87 -11.41 -10.11
CA PHE A 305 5.61 -12.01 -10.56
C PHE A 305 5.73 -12.60 -11.96
N ARG A 306 6.36 -11.88 -12.90
CA ARG A 306 6.57 -12.37 -14.27
C ARG A 306 7.35 -13.68 -14.29
N ALA A 307 8.52 -13.73 -13.62
CA ALA A 307 9.35 -14.93 -13.58
C ALA A 307 8.61 -16.13 -12.96
N ALA A 308 7.89 -15.91 -11.86
CA ALA A 308 7.09 -16.96 -11.21
C ALA A 308 5.95 -17.48 -12.11
N ILE A 309 5.24 -16.59 -12.81
CA ILE A 309 4.13 -16.96 -13.72
C ILE A 309 4.66 -17.72 -14.94
N GLU A 310 5.72 -17.20 -15.59
CA GLU A 310 6.33 -17.84 -16.77
C GLU A 310 6.85 -19.24 -16.42
N ALA A 311 7.56 -19.40 -15.29
CA ALA A 311 8.05 -20.69 -14.81
C ALA A 311 6.93 -21.65 -14.41
N ALA A 312 5.86 -21.17 -13.76
CA ALA A 312 4.72 -22.01 -13.37
C ALA A 312 3.96 -22.56 -14.59
N VAL A 313 3.72 -21.73 -15.61
CA VAL A 313 3.10 -22.18 -16.86
C VAL A 313 4.00 -23.18 -17.59
N GLN A 314 5.30 -22.90 -17.70
CA GLN A 314 6.26 -23.82 -18.33
C GLN A 314 6.31 -25.18 -17.62
N ALA A 315 6.30 -25.21 -16.28
CA ALA A 315 6.26 -26.45 -15.51
C ALA A 315 4.99 -27.28 -15.78
N ILE A 316 3.81 -26.64 -15.85
CA ILE A 316 2.54 -27.32 -16.16
C ILE A 316 2.55 -27.85 -17.60
N VAL A 317 3.08 -27.09 -18.56
CA VAL A 317 3.15 -27.50 -19.97
C VAL A 317 4.18 -28.61 -20.19
N ALA A 318 5.31 -28.60 -19.48
CA ALA A 318 6.31 -29.67 -19.51
C ALA A 318 5.78 -31.01 -18.96
N ASP A 319 4.78 -30.95 -18.09
CA ASP A 319 4.01 -32.09 -17.55
C ASP A 319 2.98 -32.67 -18.55
N ASP A 320 2.95 -32.20 -19.81
CA ASP A 320 1.96 -32.51 -20.86
C ASP A 320 0.51 -32.18 -20.46
N LYS A 321 0.31 -31.06 -19.75
CA LYS A 321 -1.00 -30.58 -19.29
C LYS A 321 -1.39 -29.26 -19.97
N ASP A 322 -2.66 -29.17 -20.38
CA ASP A 322 -3.34 -27.90 -20.70
C ASP A 322 -3.24 -26.95 -19.48
N CYS A 323 -2.40 -25.92 -19.53
CA CYS A 323 -2.38 -24.90 -18.47
C CYS A 323 -3.63 -24.00 -18.56
N ARG A 324 -4.45 -23.98 -17.51
CA ARG A 324 -5.67 -23.20 -17.36
C ARG A 324 -5.60 -22.36 -16.10
N VAL A 325 -5.64 -21.06 -16.26
CA VAL A 325 -5.42 -20.06 -15.21
C VAL A 325 -6.74 -19.62 -14.60
N LEU A 326 -6.78 -19.55 -13.28
CA LEU A 326 -7.72 -18.73 -12.52
C LEU A 326 -6.92 -17.58 -11.93
N ASN A 327 -7.21 -16.33 -12.32
CA ASN A 327 -6.57 -15.14 -11.76
C ASN A 327 -7.58 -14.37 -10.92
N LEU A 328 -7.31 -14.22 -9.62
CA LEU A 328 -8.16 -13.52 -8.65
C LEU A 328 -7.50 -12.20 -8.24
N GLY A 329 -8.24 -11.08 -8.32
CA GLY A 329 -7.67 -9.75 -8.13
C GLY A 329 -6.81 -9.33 -9.32
N ALA A 330 -7.33 -9.59 -10.53
CA ALA A 330 -6.55 -9.53 -11.75
C ALA A 330 -6.11 -8.10 -12.16
N GLY A 331 -6.69 -7.05 -11.58
CA GLY A 331 -6.42 -5.66 -11.96
C GLY A 331 -6.75 -5.43 -13.43
N ALA A 332 -5.81 -4.84 -14.18
CA ALA A 332 -5.89 -4.67 -15.64
C ALA A 332 -5.46 -5.92 -16.44
N GLY A 333 -5.45 -7.12 -15.82
CA GLY A 333 -5.27 -8.39 -16.51
C GLY A 333 -3.82 -8.78 -16.84
N LEU A 334 -2.83 -7.98 -16.42
CA LEU A 334 -1.40 -8.18 -16.78
C LEU A 334 -0.90 -9.61 -16.50
N HIS A 335 -1.16 -10.13 -15.30
CA HIS A 335 -0.74 -11.50 -14.92
C HIS A 335 -1.42 -12.59 -15.77
N SER A 336 -2.67 -12.38 -16.19
CA SER A 336 -3.38 -13.30 -17.10
C SER A 336 -2.72 -13.30 -18.48
N MET A 337 -2.39 -12.12 -19.00
CA MET A 337 -1.74 -11.97 -20.30
C MET A 337 -0.32 -12.55 -20.33
N LEU A 338 0.45 -12.38 -19.24
CA LEU A 338 1.75 -13.04 -19.07
C LEU A 338 1.62 -14.57 -19.10
N ALA A 339 0.64 -15.13 -18.37
CA ALA A 339 0.40 -16.57 -18.37
C ALA A 339 -0.02 -17.10 -19.76
N LEU A 340 -0.90 -16.39 -20.49
CA LEU A 340 -1.27 -16.75 -21.86
C LEU A 340 -0.07 -16.70 -22.82
N ARG A 341 0.77 -15.65 -22.75
CA ARG A 341 2.02 -15.55 -23.53
C ARG A 341 3.03 -16.65 -23.19
N ALA A 342 3.05 -17.14 -21.95
CA ALA A 342 3.90 -18.24 -21.52
C ALA A 342 3.42 -19.63 -21.99
N GLY A 343 2.25 -19.72 -22.63
CA GLY A 343 1.68 -20.97 -23.16
C GLY A 343 0.41 -21.46 -22.45
N ALA A 344 -0.20 -20.67 -21.55
CA ALA A 344 -1.48 -21.05 -20.97
C ALA A 344 -2.59 -21.02 -22.03
N ARG A 345 -3.44 -22.06 -22.02
CA ARG A 345 -4.50 -22.27 -23.02
C ARG A 345 -5.74 -21.41 -22.77
N HIS A 346 -6.05 -21.11 -21.50
CA HIS A 346 -7.19 -20.27 -21.13
C HIS A 346 -6.97 -19.57 -19.79
N ALA A 347 -7.42 -18.32 -19.66
CA ALA A 347 -7.43 -17.57 -18.41
C ALA A 347 -8.85 -17.12 -17.99
N THR A 348 -9.34 -17.62 -16.86
CA THR A 348 -10.49 -17.02 -16.17
C THR A 348 -9.97 -15.87 -15.30
N VAL A 349 -10.39 -14.65 -15.64
CA VAL A 349 -9.86 -13.42 -15.06
C VAL A 349 -10.93 -12.80 -14.17
N VAL A 350 -10.68 -12.71 -12.87
CA VAL A 350 -11.69 -12.31 -11.88
C VAL A 350 -11.26 -11.03 -11.19
N GLU A 351 -12.11 -10.02 -11.32
CA GLU A 351 -11.88 -8.71 -10.72
C GLU A 351 -13.18 -8.23 -10.07
N ARG A 352 -13.07 -7.71 -8.84
CA ARG A 352 -14.21 -7.20 -8.07
C ARG A 352 -14.58 -5.78 -8.50
N TRP A 353 -13.61 -4.98 -8.89
CA TRP A 353 -13.81 -3.56 -9.23
C TRP A 353 -14.23 -3.43 -10.70
N LEU A 354 -15.33 -2.73 -10.95
CA LEU A 354 -15.99 -2.72 -12.27
C LEU A 354 -15.07 -2.09 -13.32
N TYR A 355 -14.37 -1.03 -12.93
CA TYR A 355 -13.48 -0.31 -13.83
C TYR A 355 -12.18 -1.06 -14.11
N LEU A 356 -11.65 -1.82 -13.14
CA LEU A 356 -10.52 -2.71 -13.39
C LEU A 356 -10.93 -3.92 -14.25
N ALA A 357 -12.13 -4.48 -14.05
CA ALA A 357 -12.66 -5.54 -14.91
C ALA A 357 -12.83 -5.07 -16.37
N LEU A 358 -13.33 -3.84 -16.59
CA LEU A 358 -13.40 -3.24 -17.93
C LEU A 358 -12.00 -3.01 -18.52
N ALA A 359 -11.11 -2.35 -17.77
CA ALA A 359 -9.72 -2.12 -18.18
C ALA A 359 -8.98 -3.43 -18.51
N SER A 360 -9.23 -4.50 -17.75
CA SER A 360 -8.67 -5.83 -18.03
C SER A 360 -9.14 -6.38 -19.36
N LYS A 361 -10.43 -6.26 -19.69
CA LYS A 361 -10.94 -6.73 -20.98
C LYS A 361 -10.34 -5.92 -22.13
N GLU A 362 -10.27 -4.60 -21.96
CA GLU A 362 -9.71 -3.68 -22.96
C GLU A 362 -8.21 -3.94 -23.20
N CYS A 363 -7.41 -4.12 -22.13
CA CYS A 363 -5.99 -4.46 -22.25
C CYS A 363 -5.77 -5.84 -22.90
N MET A 364 -6.58 -6.84 -22.57
CA MET A 364 -6.46 -8.17 -23.20
C MET A 364 -6.78 -8.15 -24.70
N LEU A 365 -7.82 -7.41 -25.11
CA LEU A 365 -8.14 -7.22 -26.54
C LEU A 365 -7.08 -6.39 -27.28
N ALA A 366 -6.49 -5.37 -26.64
CA ALA A 366 -5.40 -4.58 -27.22
C ALA A 366 -4.11 -5.38 -27.44
N ASN A 367 -3.95 -6.54 -26.77
CA ASN A 367 -2.86 -7.48 -26.95
C ASN A 367 -3.23 -8.70 -27.82
N GLU A 368 -4.26 -8.56 -28.66
CA GLU A 368 -4.69 -9.57 -29.65
C GLU A 368 -5.15 -10.92 -29.06
N PHE A 369 -5.37 -11.02 -27.75
CA PHE A 369 -5.98 -12.21 -27.15
C PHE A 369 -7.46 -12.29 -27.53
N THR A 370 -7.94 -13.50 -27.82
CA THR A 370 -9.35 -13.73 -28.20
C THR A 370 -10.21 -14.08 -26.99
N GLU A 371 -11.53 -13.86 -27.07
CA GLU A 371 -12.49 -14.28 -26.04
C GLU A 371 -12.59 -15.82 -25.89
N GLU A 372 -11.94 -16.60 -26.76
CA GLU A 372 -11.75 -18.05 -26.58
C GLU A 372 -10.60 -18.38 -25.62
N GLN A 373 -9.60 -17.49 -25.52
CA GLN A 373 -8.45 -17.62 -24.63
C GLN A 373 -8.69 -17.04 -23.24
N PHE A 374 -9.67 -16.15 -23.06
CA PHE A 374 -9.95 -15.57 -21.75
C PHE A 374 -11.41 -15.21 -21.51
N LYS A 375 -11.79 -15.20 -20.23
CA LYS A 375 -13.10 -14.73 -19.76
C LYS A 375 -12.91 -13.80 -18.57
N VAL A 376 -13.22 -12.50 -18.72
CA VAL A 376 -13.24 -11.55 -17.60
C VAL A 376 -14.57 -11.62 -16.87
N LEU A 377 -14.51 -11.66 -15.53
CA LEU A 377 -15.63 -11.76 -14.62
C LEU A 377 -15.60 -10.60 -13.62
N TYR A 378 -16.53 -9.66 -13.76
CA TYR A 378 -16.86 -8.70 -12.70
C TYR A 378 -17.66 -9.42 -11.60
N LYS A 379 -16.97 -10.01 -10.64
CA LYS A 379 -17.57 -10.81 -9.56
C LYS A 379 -16.64 -10.85 -8.35
N ARG A 380 -17.21 -11.00 -7.14
CA ARG A 380 -16.42 -11.35 -5.95
C ARG A 380 -15.80 -12.74 -6.15
N PRO A 381 -14.51 -12.95 -5.84
CA PRO A 381 -13.88 -14.27 -5.88
C PRO A 381 -14.63 -15.34 -5.07
N THR A 382 -15.23 -14.96 -3.93
CA THR A 382 -16.05 -15.83 -3.07
C THR A 382 -17.42 -16.21 -3.65
N ASP A 383 -17.85 -15.58 -4.74
CA ASP A 383 -19.14 -15.82 -5.38
C ASP A 383 -19.00 -16.67 -6.66
N LEU A 384 -17.76 -17.07 -7.00
CA LEU A 384 -17.45 -17.90 -8.15
C LEU A 384 -17.98 -19.34 -7.99
N LYS A 385 -18.49 -19.93 -9.06
CA LYS A 385 -18.96 -21.31 -9.10
C LYS A 385 -18.50 -22.03 -10.36
N LEU A 386 -18.13 -23.29 -10.19
CA LEU A 386 -17.90 -24.20 -11.31
C LEU A 386 -19.20 -24.39 -12.12
N LYS A 387 -19.07 -24.51 -13.44
CA LYS A 387 -20.12 -24.61 -14.48
C LYS A 387 -20.95 -23.34 -14.74
N GLU A 388 -21.02 -22.39 -13.82
CA GLU A 388 -21.65 -21.06 -14.03
C GLU A 388 -20.59 -20.05 -14.51
N ASP A 389 -19.53 -19.88 -13.73
CA ASP A 389 -18.46 -18.91 -14.00
C ASP A 389 -17.29 -19.55 -14.75
N LEU A 390 -16.81 -20.70 -14.25
CA LEU A 390 -15.72 -21.49 -14.82
C LEU A 390 -16.30 -22.73 -15.51
N SER A 391 -16.02 -22.95 -16.80
CA SER A 391 -16.51 -24.13 -17.54
C SER A 391 -15.86 -25.44 -17.06
N VAL A 392 -14.58 -25.38 -16.68
CA VAL A 392 -13.76 -26.48 -16.14
C VAL A 392 -12.84 -25.96 -15.03
N CYS A 393 -12.31 -26.87 -14.21
CA CYS A 393 -11.34 -26.51 -13.17
C CYS A 393 -10.03 -25.98 -13.78
N CYS A 394 -9.37 -25.07 -13.07
CA CYS A 394 -8.05 -24.52 -13.40
C CYS A 394 -6.93 -25.30 -12.68
N ASN A 395 -5.73 -25.35 -13.26
CA ASN A 395 -4.54 -25.98 -12.67
C ASN A 395 -3.41 -24.97 -12.36
N LEU A 396 -3.65 -23.68 -12.62
CA LEU A 396 -2.85 -22.57 -12.10
C LEU A 396 -3.79 -21.55 -11.43
N LEU A 397 -3.58 -21.28 -10.14
CA LEU A 397 -4.19 -20.15 -9.43
C LEU A 397 -3.17 -19.02 -9.28
N ILE A 398 -3.52 -17.84 -9.75
CA ILE A 398 -2.84 -16.57 -9.43
C ILE A 398 -3.77 -15.80 -8.51
N ALA A 399 -3.34 -15.53 -7.28
CA ALA A 399 -4.12 -14.81 -6.26
C ALA A 399 -3.43 -13.48 -5.93
N ASN A 400 -3.68 -12.47 -6.76
CA ASN A 400 -3.14 -11.12 -6.60
C ASN A 400 -4.06 -10.24 -5.72
N ILE A 401 -4.65 -10.83 -4.69
CA ILE A 401 -5.49 -10.15 -3.69
C ILE A 401 -4.58 -9.82 -2.50
N LEU A 402 -3.71 -8.84 -2.71
CA LEU A 402 -2.63 -8.47 -1.79
C LEU A 402 -2.74 -7.01 -1.38
N ASP A 403 -2.45 -6.73 -0.11
CA ASP A 403 -2.31 -5.40 0.47
C ASP A 403 -1.21 -5.40 1.54
N GLU A 404 -0.90 -4.23 2.08
CA GLU A 404 0.11 -4.01 3.12
C GLU A 404 -0.14 -4.85 4.39
N GLY A 405 -1.39 -5.23 4.67
CA GLY A 405 -1.79 -6.07 5.80
C GLY A 405 -1.90 -7.56 5.49
N LEU A 406 -1.52 -8.01 4.29
CA LEU A 406 -1.62 -9.37 3.72
C LEU A 406 -3.04 -9.95 3.60
N LEU A 407 -3.80 -9.96 4.70
CA LEU A 407 -5.11 -10.62 4.81
C LEU A 407 -6.29 -9.67 4.53
N THR A 408 -6.04 -8.36 4.47
CA THR A 408 -7.06 -7.32 4.66
C THR A 408 -7.96 -7.11 3.43
N SER A 409 -7.55 -7.64 2.27
CA SER A 409 -8.34 -7.70 1.04
C SER A 409 -9.01 -9.06 0.84
N GLY A 410 -8.88 -9.97 1.81
CA GLY A 410 -9.56 -11.26 1.84
C GLY A 410 -8.81 -12.43 1.19
N LEU A 411 -7.47 -12.43 1.20
CA LEU A 411 -6.64 -13.49 0.62
C LEU A 411 -7.07 -14.90 1.07
N ILE A 412 -7.13 -15.16 2.39
CA ILE A 412 -7.51 -16.48 2.95
C ILE A 412 -8.92 -16.93 2.52
N PRO A 413 -9.99 -16.11 2.65
CA PRO A 413 -11.32 -16.45 2.14
C PRO A 413 -11.33 -16.80 0.65
N CYS A 414 -10.59 -16.06 -0.18
CA CYS A 414 -10.53 -16.30 -1.61
C CYS A 414 -9.77 -17.59 -1.97
N MET A 415 -8.62 -17.84 -1.33
CA MET A 415 -7.86 -19.09 -1.49
C MET A 415 -8.70 -20.30 -1.05
N ARG A 416 -9.35 -20.22 0.12
CA ARG A 416 -10.24 -21.28 0.62
C ARG A 416 -11.38 -21.55 -0.36
N HIS A 417 -12.07 -20.52 -0.82
CA HIS A 417 -13.20 -20.69 -1.74
C HIS A 417 -12.77 -21.36 -3.06
N ALA A 418 -11.61 -20.99 -3.61
CA ALA A 418 -11.09 -21.62 -4.83
C ALA A 418 -10.79 -23.12 -4.65
N LEU A 419 -10.26 -23.51 -3.49
CA LEU A 419 -9.98 -24.90 -3.13
C LEU A 419 -11.27 -25.69 -2.84
N ASP A 420 -12.15 -25.17 -1.99
CA ASP A 420 -13.34 -25.86 -1.48
C ASP A 420 -14.49 -25.94 -2.52
N ALA A 421 -14.68 -24.90 -3.33
CA ALA A 421 -15.73 -24.88 -4.37
C ALA A 421 -15.35 -25.70 -5.63
N GLY A 422 -14.19 -26.36 -5.62
CA GLY A 422 -13.73 -27.19 -6.74
C GLY A 422 -13.38 -26.39 -7.99
N LEU A 423 -12.94 -25.14 -7.83
CA LEU A 423 -12.49 -24.30 -8.96
C LEU A 423 -11.13 -24.76 -9.50
N LEU A 424 -10.38 -25.52 -8.71
CA LEU A 424 -9.03 -25.98 -9.00
C LEU A 424 -8.92 -27.51 -9.13
N THR A 425 -7.88 -27.99 -9.84
CA THR A 425 -7.47 -29.39 -9.82
C THR A 425 -6.71 -29.74 -8.54
N SER A 426 -6.64 -31.03 -8.18
CA SER A 426 -5.97 -31.51 -6.95
C SER A 426 -4.43 -31.47 -6.96
N ASP A 427 -3.87 -30.96 -8.06
CA ASP A 427 -2.45 -30.74 -8.35
C ASP A 427 -2.20 -29.30 -8.84
N ALA A 428 -3.17 -28.40 -8.64
CA ALA A 428 -3.06 -27.02 -9.10
C ALA A 428 -1.89 -26.28 -8.43
N VAL A 429 -1.12 -25.57 -9.25
CA VAL A 429 -0.06 -24.67 -8.80
C VAL A 429 -0.69 -23.40 -8.25
N LEU A 430 -0.19 -22.91 -7.11
CA LEU A 430 -0.73 -21.75 -6.39
C LEU A 430 0.34 -20.65 -6.33
N LEU A 431 0.02 -19.45 -6.83
CA LEU A 431 0.86 -18.25 -6.75
C LEU A 431 0.09 -17.16 -5.97
N PRO A 432 0.54 -16.75 -4.77
CA PRO A 432 1.60 -17.34 -3.97
C PRO A 432 1.25 -18.73 -3.39
N LEU A 433 2.28 -19.53 -3.12
CA LEU A 433 2.17 -20.83 -2.45
C LEU A 433 2.10 -20.69 -0.93
N SER A 434 2.92 -19.78 -0.38
CA SER A 434 2.94 -19.46 1.04
C SER A 434 3.28 -17.99 1.30
N ALA A 435 2.97 -17.52 2.50
CA ALA A 435 3.29 -16.17 2.97
C ALA A 435 3.82 -16.22 4.40
N THR A 436 5.00 -15.66 4.64
CA THR A 436 5.62 -15.54 5.96
C THR A 436 5.57 -14.09 6.43
N VAL A 437 4.95 -13.83 7.58
CA VAL A 437 4.78 -12.50 8.18
C VAL A 437 5.90 -12.23 9.18
N TYR A 438 6.50 -11.05 9.07
CA TYR A 438 7.53 -10.54 9.97
C TYR A 438 7.02 -9.31 10.73
N MET A 439 7.52 -9.11 11.94
CA MET A 439 7.30 -7.89 12.73
C MET A 439 8.61 -7.32 13.27
N GLN A 440 8.60 -6.04 13.60
CA GLN A 440 9.68 -5.35 14.29
C GLN A 440 9.09 -4.30 15.24
N ALA A 441 9.59 -4.22 16.46
CA ALA A 441 9.21 -3.16 17.38
C ALA A 441 9.97 -1.87 17.01
N VAL A 442 9.24 -0.77 16.88
CA VAL A 442 9.77 0.51 16.42
C VAL A 442 9.31 1.67 17.29
N GLU A 443 10.09 2.75 17.24
CA GLU A 443 9.74 4.08 17.72
C GLU A 443 9.45 4.96 16.51
N ILE A 444 8.24 5.55 16.44
CA ILE A 444 7.85 6.53 15.42
C ILE A 444 7.40 7.79 16.14
N ARG A 445 8.22 8.85 16.08
CA ARG A 445 7.98 10.06 16.88
C ARG A 445 8.35 11.34 16.17
N THR A 446 7.61 12.39 16.53
CA THR A 446 8.04 13.78 16.42
C THR A 446 8.67 14.19 17.75
N GLY A 447 9.92 14.67 17.71
CA GLY A 447 10.67 15.15 18.87
C GLY A 447 10.64 16.67 18.96
N GLU A 448 11.83 17.28 19.03
CA GLU A 448 11.98 18.72 18.84
C GLU A 448 11.93 19.10 17.35
N VAL A 449 11.30 20.24 17.03
CA VAL A 449 11.29 20.85 15.70
C VAL A 449 11.74 22.29 15.85
N CYS A 450 12.83 22.67 15.17
CA CYS A 450 13.48 23.98 15.33
C CYS A 450 13.80 24.36 16.81
N GLY A 451 14.09 23.37 17.66
CA GLY A 451 14.33 23.55 19.10
C GLY A 451 13.07 23.92 19.90
N LEU A 452 11.90 23.45 19.45
CA LEU A 452 10.64 23.50 20.18
C LEU A 452 10.17 22.06 20.43
N ASP A 453 9.76 21.72 21.65
CA ASP A 453 9.15 20.42 21.95
C ASP A 453 7.77 20.32 21.29
N MET A 454 7.66 19.48 20.25
CA MET A 454 6.42 19.19 19.53
C MET A 454 5.89 17.79 19.87
N SER A 455 6.42 17.14 20.92
CA SER A 455 6.10 15.75 21.27
C SER A 455 4.63 15.50 21.62
N ALA A 456 3.88 16.56 21.94
CA ALA A 456 2.43 16.53 22.13
C ALA A 456 1.65 15.98 20.92
N ALA A 457 2.20 16.10 19.71
CA ALA A 457 1.61 15.53 18.49
C ALA A 457 1.56 13.99 18.52
N ASN A 458 2.53 13.32 19.18
CA ASN A 458 2.59 11.85 19.22
C ASN A 458 1.37 11.21 19.88
N LEU A 459 0.68 11.96 20.76
CA LEU A 459 -0.60 11.51 21.35
C LEU A 459 -1.68 11.21 20.30
N TYR A 460 -1.52 11.63 19.05
CA TYR A 460 -2.47 11.42 17.96
C TYR A 460 -2.00 10.38 16.93
N ARG A 461 -0.89 9.68 17.19
CA ARG A 461 -0.41 8.56 16.36
C ARG A 461 -1.24 7.30 16.63
N TRP A 462 -2.44 7.26 16.06
CA TRP A 462 -3.40 6.16 16.25
C TRP A 462 -4.05 5.73 14.94
N HIS A 463 -4.51 4.48 14.88
CA HIS A 463 -5.36 3.99 13.80
C HIS A 463 -6.29 2.85 14.31
N PRO A 464 -7.55 2.74 13.84
CA PRO A 464 -8.48 1.63 14.20
C PRO A 464 -8.09 0.25 13.63
N ALA A 465 -7.02 0.21 12.84
CA ALA A 465 -6.45 -0.99 12.22
C ALA A 465 -4.92 -0.97 12.40
N PHE A 466 -4.20 -1.30 11.33
CA PHE A 466 -2.86 -0.79 11.03
C PHE A 466 -3.02 0.42 10.08
N ALA A 467 -2.06 1.34 10.07
CA ALA A 467 -1.94 2.35 9.04
C ALA A 467 -1.29 1.73 7.80
N ALA A 468 -1.93 1.88 6.64
CA ALA A 468 -1.43 1.38 5.35
C ALA A 468 -0.70 2.50 4.60
N GLY A 469 0.28 2.16 3.75
CA GLY A 469 0.95 3.14 2.89
C GLY A 469 1.70 4.26 3.61
N VAL A 470 2.08 4.06 4.89
CA VAL A 470 2.83 5.05 5.68
C VAL A 470 4.19 5.27 5.01
N PRO A 471 4.55 6.50 4.59
CA PRO A 471 5.85 6.76 3.98
C PRO A 471 6.94 6.72 5.06
N LEU A 472 7.59 5.57 5.23
CA LEU A 472 8.59 5.34 6.29
C LEU A 472 9.84 6.22 6.18
N ALA A 473 10.03 6.93 5.06
CA ALA A 473 11.06 7.94 4.89
C ALA A 473 10.66 9.33 5.42
N ALA A 474 9.36 9.65 5.46
CA ALA A 474 8.84 10.91 6.00
C ALA A 474 8.58 10.81 7.51
N GLU A 475 8.17 9.64 7.98
CA GLU A 475 8.08 9.32 9.41
C GLU A 475 9.44 8.85 9.91
N ARG A 476 10.03 9.52 10.91
CA ARG A 476 11.29 9.05 11.51
C ARG A 476 11.04 7.76 12.30
N VAL A 477 11.30 6.62 11.67
CA VAL A 477 11.19 5.28 12.26
C VAL A 477 12.56 4.83 12.80
N VAL A 478 12.61 4.49 14.08
CA VAL A 478 13.79 3.90 14.74
C VAL A 478 13.48 2.46 15.12
N ALA A 479 14.23 1.52 14.54
CA ALA A 479 14.18 0.11 14.95
C ALA A 479 14.64 -0.06 16.41
N LEU A 480 13.83 -0.73 17.23
CA LEU A 480 14.13 -1.01 18.63
C LEU A 480 14.41 -2.50 18.91
N SER A 481 13.99 -3.39 18.01
CA SER A 481 14.28 -4.84 18.02
C SER A 481 14.82 -5.28 16.66
N GLU A 482 15.36 -6.49 16.59
CA GLU A 482 15.51 -7.17 15.30
C GLU A 482 14.15 -7.59 14.71
N PRO A 483 14.06 -7.83 13.39
CA PRO A 483 12.89 -8.46 12.78
C PRO A 483 12.65 -9.88 13.31
N GLN A 484 11.39 -10.24 13.56
CA GLN A 484 11.00 -11.57 14.03
C GLN A 484 9.89 -12.18 13.16
N GLU A 485 9.96 -13.50 12.89
CA GLU A 485 8.91 -14.23 12.21
C GLU A 485 7.71 -14.49 13.14
N VAL A 486 6.51 -14.15 12.66
CA VAL A 486 5.26 -14.24 13.43
C VAL A 486 4.36 -15.34 12.92
N TRP A 487 4.10 -15.40 11.61
CA TRP A 487 3.15 -16.36 11.04
C TRP A 487 3.66 -16.90 9.71
N HIS A 488 3.55 -18.21 9.52
CA HIS A 488 3.72 -18.84 8.22
C HIS A 488 2.38 -19.41 7.74
N PHE A 489 1.87 -18.88 6.62
CA PHE A 489 0.62 -19.32 6.02
C PHE A 489 0.89 -20.17 4.78
N SER A 490 0.59 -21.46 4.84
CA SER A 490 0.49 -22.31 3.64
C SER A 490 -0.85 -22.07 2.95
N LEU A 491 -0.83 -21.48 1.76
CA LEU A 491 -2.06 -21.03 1.10
C LEU A 491 -2.79 -22.15 0.35
N GLY A 492 -2.16 -23.32 0.21
CA GLY A 492 -2.82 -24.57 -0.17
C GLY A 492 -3.59 -25.25 0.99
N ALA A 493 -3.38 -24.80 2.23
CA ALA A 493 -4.11 -25.25 3.42
C ALA A 493 -4.42 -24.04 4.33
N PRO A 494 -5.18 -23.04 3.84
CA PRO A 494 -5.33 -21.76 4.52
C PRO A 494 -6.08 -21.92 5.85
N PRO A 495 -5.70 -21.21 6.94
CA PRO A 495 -6.17 -21.49 8.30
C PRO A 495 -7.65 -21.10 8.51
N ASP A 496 -8.42 -22.03 9.05
CA ASP A 496 -9.90 -21.98 9.16
C ASP A 496 -10.42 -21.19 10.37
N LYS A 497 -9.59 -21.10 11.42
CA LYS A 497 -9.85 -20.40 12.68
C LYS A 497 -8.97 -19.16 12.85
N SER A 498 -9.36 -18.30 13.79
CA SER A 498 -8.45 -17.32 14.38
C SER A 498 -7.39 -18.00 15.23
N ASP A 499 -6.21 -17.40 15.32
CA ASP A 499 -5.14 -17.84 16.23
C ASP A 499 -4.48 -16.66 16.95
N VAL A 500 -3.87 -16.94 18.09
CA VAL A 500 -3.23 -15.95 18.97
C VAL A 500 -1.99 -16.57 19.59
N LYS A 501 -0.85 -15.87 19.48
CA LYS A 501 0.39 -16.25 20.17
C LYS A 501 1.08 -15.02 20.77
N THR A 502 1.87 -15.26 21.80
CA THR A 502 2.80 -14.26 22.33
C THR A 502 4.13 -14.37 21.62
N VAL A 503 4.74 -13.23 21.32
CA VAL A 503 6.08 -13.08 20.75
C VAL A 503 6.92 -12.28 21.75
N ASP A 504 7.98 -12.87 22.27
CA ASP A 504 8.88 -12.21 23.21
C ASP A 504 9.86 -11.31 22.45
N VAL A 505 9.64 -10.00 22.54
CA VAL A 505 10.44 -9.01 21.83
C VAL A 505 11.58 -8.53 22.71
N GLU A 506 12.80 -8.97 22.40
CA GLU A 506 14.02 -8.39 22.96
C GLU A 506 14.35 -7.06 22.26
N PHE A 507 14.57 -6.02 23.06
CA PHE A 507 14.95 -4.69 22.58
C PHE A 507 16.47 -4.57 22.49
N THR A 508 16.99 -4.24 21.32
CA THR A 508 18.43 -4.08 21.08
C THR A 508 18.95 -2.70 21.50
N ARG A 509 18.06 -1.73 21.77
CA ARG A 509 18.42 -0.39 22.22
C ARG A 509 17.38 0.26 23.13
N ARG A 510 17.80 1.33 23.81
CA ARG A 510 16.90 2.22 24.55
C ARG A 510 16.06 3.04 23.58
N GLY A 511 14.77 3.19 23.88
CA GLY A 511 13.85 4.00 23.08
C GLY A 511 12.44 4.09 23.67
N ARG A 512 11.51 4.52 22.83
CA ARG A 512 10.09 4.68 23.11
C ARG A 512 9.26 3.80 22.18
N PHE A 513 9.04 2.54 22.58
CA PHE A 513 8.20 1.62 21.83
C PHE A 513 6.77 2.13 21.77
N ASN A 514 6.31 2.47 20.56
CA ASN A 514 4.96 2.99 20.33
C ASN A 514 4.29 2.46 19.04
N ALA A 515 5.00 1.65 18.24
CA ALA A 515 4.42 0.95 17.11
C ALA A 515 5.13 -0.38 16.81
N VAL A 516 4.39 -1.32 16.25
CA VAL A 516 4.90 -2.52 15.60
C VAL A 516 4.82 -2.30 14.09
N MET A 517 5.97 -2.31 13.42
CA MET A 517 6.04 -2.38 11.97
C MET A 517 5.96 -3.86 11.56
N PHE A 518 5.20 -4.19 10.52
CA PHE A 518 5.08 -5.57 10.03
C PHE A 518 4.95 -5.63 8.51
N TRP A 519 5.42 -6.72 7.94
CA TRP A 519 5.44 -6.98 6.49
C TRP A 519 5.41 -8.49 6.24
N TYR A 520 5.55 -8.90 4.98
CA TYR A 520 5.54 -10.31 4.63
C TYR A 520 6.46 -10.64 3.44
N LYS A 521 6.92 -11.88 3.41
CA LYS A 521 7.62 -12.51 2.30
C LYS A 521 6.72 -13.56 1.67
N LEU A 522 6.34 -13.37 0.42
CA LEU A 522 5.61 -14.34 -0.39
C LEU A 522 6.59 -15.31 -1.05
N HIS A 523 6.25 -16.60 -1.01
CA HIS A 523 6.82 -17.61 -1.88
C HIS A 523 5.92 -17.72 -3.12
N LEU A 524 6.41 -17.29 -4.28
CA LEU A 524 5.61 -17.24 -5.50
C LEU A 524 5.58 -18.60 -6.20
N PHE A 525 6.73 -19.03 -6.74
CA PHE A 525 6.91 -20.32 -7.41
C PHE A 525 8.41 -20.65 -7.51
N GLY A 526 8.80 -21.93 -7.44
CA GLY A 526 10.21 -22.34 -7.46
C GLY A 526 11.02 -21.63 -6.36
N ASP A 527 12.15 -21.02 -6.73
CA ASP A 527 12.97 -20.20 -5.82
C ASP A 527 12.62 -18.70 -5.86
N VAL A 528 11.49 -18.32 -6.45
CA VAL A 528 11.09 -16.91 -6.59
C VAL A 528 10.30 -16.45 -5.37
N TYR A 529 10.86 -15.44 -4.68
CA TYR A 529 10.24 -14.77 -3.53
C TYR A 529 10.03 -13.28 -3.77
N LEU A 530 9.02 -12.70 -3.10
CA LEU A 530 8.75 -11.27 -3.08
C LEU A 530 8.57 -10.83 -1.62
N SER A 531 9.32 -9.82 -1.17
CA SER A 531 9.12 -9.20 0.15
C SER A 531 8.41 -7.86 0.03
N THR A 532 7.69 -7.48 1.08
CA THR A 532 7.12 -6.14 1.28
C THR A 532 7.82 -5.36 2.41
N GLY A 533 8.96 -5.87 2.90
CA GLY A 533 9.72 -5.28 4.00
C GLY A 533 10.55 -4.03 3.65
N PRO A 534 11.18 -3.40 4.65
CA PRO A 534 12.03 -2.23 4.46
C PRO A 534 13.15 -2.45 3.44
N GLU A 535 13.70 -3.67 3.36
CA GLU A 535 14.70 -4.08 2.37
C GLU A 535 14.16 -4.03 0.94
N ALA A 536 12.91 -4.44 0.72
CA ALA A 536 12.26 -4.35 -0.58
C ALA A 536 12.01 -2.90 -1.00
N VAL A 537 11.65 -2.03 -0.06
CA VAL A 537 11.47 -0.59 -0.31
C VAL A 537 12.81 0.07 -0.69
N ALA A 538 13.91 -0.32 -0.05
CA ALA A 538 15.26 0.10 -0.42
C ALA A 538 15.66 -0.40 -1.83
N GLU A 539 15.35 -1.65 -2.17
CA GLU A 539 15.57 -2.23 -3.51
C GLU A 539 14.66 -1.67 -4.63
N GLY A 540 13.67 -0.83 -4.31
CA GLY A 540 12.84 -0.16 -5.33
C GLY A 540 11.36 -0.54 -5.35
N LEU A 541 10.83 -1.25 -4.35
CA LEU A 541 9.38 -1.44 -4.20
C LEU A 541 8.68 -0.07 -4.00
N ARG A 542 7.63 0.20 -4.77
CA ARG A 542 6.87 1.47 -4.74
C ARG A 542 5.35 1.29 -4.65
N SER A 543 4.83 0.14 -5.07
CA SER A 543 3.40 -0.19 -5.07
C SER A 543 2.82 -0.54 -3.69
N MET A 544 3.69 -0.91 -2.74
CA MET A 544 3.35 -1.27 -1.36
C MET A 544 4.42 -0.72 -0.39
N GLN A 545 4.08 -0.69 0.90
CA GLN A 545 4.97 -0.34 2.03
C GLN A 545 4.70 -1.30 3.20
N PRO A 546 5.65 -1.46 4.14
CA PRO A 546 5.36 -2.13 5.42
C PRO A 546 4.18 -1.46 6.15
N ALA A 547 3.36 -2.28 6.81
CA ALA A 547 2.24 -1.82 7.60
C ALA A 547 2.68 -1.43 9.01
N VAL A 548 2.01 -0.42 9.60
CA VAL A 548 2.34 0.10 10.94
C VAL A 548 1.14 -0.06 11.87
N ARG A 549 1.31 -0.80 12.98
CA ARG A 549 0.34 -0.92 14.05
C ARG A 549 0.81 -0.15 15.28
N TYR A 550 0.24 1.02 15.52
CA TYR A 550 0.46 1.78 16.75
C TYR A 550 -0.07 1.01 17.97
N THR A 551 0.69 1.02 19.08
CA THR A 551 0.26 0.50 20.38
C THR A 551 -0.81 1.42 21.01
N ALA A 552 -1.38 1.01 22.15
CA ALA A 552 -2.36 1.85 22.87
C ALA A 552 -1.74 3.14 23.45
N GLY A 553 -0.41 3.18 23.60
CA GLY A 553 0.34 4.31 24.11
C GLY A 553 1.85 4.06 24.05
N GLU A 554 2.62 4.99 24.62
CA GLU A 554 4.08 4.97 24.58
C GLU A 554 4.68 4.18 25.76
N LEU A 555 5.62 3.27 25.49
CA LEU A 555 6.38 2.52 26.50
C LEU A 555 7.85 2.91 26.48
N SER A 556 8.48 3.04 27.66
CA SER A 556 9.93 3.21 27.73
C SER A 556 10.61 1.85 27.75
N VAL A 557 11.58 1.62 26.86
CA VAL A 557 12.35 0.37 26.78
C VAL A 557 13.85 0.63 26.88
N ALA A 558 14.61 -0.37 27.31
CA ALA A 558 16.07 -0.36 27.39
C ALA A 558 16.65 -1.58 26.65
N ALA A 559 17.92 -1.51 26.24
CA ALA A 559 18.62 -2.65 25.65
C ALA A 559 18.57 -3.88 26.60
N GLY A 560 18.32 -5.06 26.06
CA GLY A 560 18.17 -6.31 26.81
C GLY A 560 16.86 -6.42 27.60
N THR A 561 15.92 -5.47 27.47
CA THR A 561 14.55 -5.64 27.96
C THR A 561 13.82 -6.61 27.04
N VAL A 562 12.99 -7.49 27.59
CA VAL A 562 12.09 -8.34 26.80
C VAL A 562 10.65 -7.96 27.17
N LEU A 563 9.79 -7.72 26.16
CA LEU A 563 8.35 -7.55 26.37
C LEU A 563 7.54 -8.55 25.54
N PRO A 564 6.51 -9.19 26.14
CA PRO A 564 5.57 -10.03 25.39
C PRO A 564 4.64 -9.16 24.53
N VAL A 565 4.72 -9.32 23.22
CA VAL A 565 3.77 -8.74 22.24
C VAL A 565 2.79 -9.82 21.83
N VAL A 566 1.48 -9.55 21.97
CA VAL A 566 0.44 -10.47 21.56
C VAL A 566 0.16 -10.26 20.07
N ALA A 567 0.52 -11.26 19.27
CA ALA A 567 0.21 -11.34 17.86
C ALA A 567 -1.04 -12.21 17.66
N SER A 568 -2.04 -11.67 16.97
CA SER A 568 -3.28 -12.36 16.68
C SER A 568 -3.68 -12.22 15.22
N HIS A 569 -4.38 -13.21 14.69
CA HIS A 569 -5.00 -13.12 13.37
C HIS A 569 -6.37 -13.78 13.34
N ASN A 570 -7.19 -13.37 12.38
CA ASN A 570 -8.33 -14.15 11.92
C ASN A 570 -8.13 -14.45 10.42
N THR A 571 -9.19 -14.76 9.69
CA THR A 571 -9.11 -15.02 8.24
C THR A 571 -8.91 -13.76 7.39
N VAL A 572 -9.03 -12.54 7.95
CA VAL A 572 -9.07 -11.28 7.19
C VAL A 572 -8.26 -10.13 7.79
N ARG A 573 -7.51 -10.37 8.87
CA ARG A 573 -6.76 -9.33 9.58
C ARG A 573 -5.63 -9.91 10.43
N LEU A 574 -4.51 -9.19 10.46
CA LEU A 574 -3.45 -9.31 11.47
C LEU A 574 -3.64 -8.21 12.52
N ARG A 575 -3.28 -8.48 13.78
CA ARG A 575 -3.32 -7.51 14.88
C ARG A 575 -2.18 -7.78 15.87
N PHE A 576 -1.58 -6.70 16.38
CA PHE A 576 -0.51 -6.71 17.37
C PHE A 576 -0.88 -5.76 18.51
N ASP A 577 -0.73 -6.21 19.75
CA ASP A 577 -0.96 -5.41 20.96
C ASP A 577 0.04 -5.80 22.07
N VAL A 578 0.10 -5.00 23.13
CA VAL A 578 0.90 -5.26 24.34
C VAL A 578 -0.07 -5.32 25.51
N GLU A 579 -0.23 -6.50 26.13
CA GLU A 579 -1.15 -6.68 27.25
C GLU A 579 -0.58 -6.15 28.57
N SER A 580 -1.46 -5.61 29.42
CA SER A 580 -1.17 -5.19 30.80
C SER A 580 0.02 -4.24 31.00
N ALA A 581 0.42 -3.50 29.96
CA ALA A 581 1.55 -2.58 30.02
C ALA A 581 1.19 -1.21 30.64
N GLU A 582 2.07 -0.67 31.48
CA GLU A 582 1.95 0.69 32.02
C GLU A 582 2.47 1.71 31.01
N PHE A 583 1.57 2.22 30.17
CA PHE A 583 1.87 3.27 29.20
C PHE A 583 2.15 4.62 29.87
N LEU A 584 3.21 5.30 29.42
CA LEU A 584 3.57 6.65 29.86
C LEU A 584 2.47 7.67 29.52
N ASN A 585 1.93 7.54 28.31
CA ASN A 585 0.81 8.30 27.77
C ASN A 585 0.03 7.37 26.84
N LEU A 586 -1.31 7.47 26.85
CA LEU A 586 -2.17 6.79 25.89
C LEU A 586 -2.35 7.65 24.63
N HIS A 587 -2.41 6.99 23.47
CA HIS A 587 -2.82 7.63 22.22
C HIS A 587 -4.33 7.96 22.26
N LYS A 588 -4.71 9.10 21.68
CA LYS A 588 -6.10 9.54 21.49
C LYS A 588 -6.67 8.88 20.23
N PRO A 589 -7.78 8.12 20.32
CA PRO A 589 -8.40 7.47 19.17
C PRO A 589 -9.28 8.43 18.37
N ASP A 590 -8.64 9.29 17.57
CA ASP A 590 -9.28 10.33 16.75
C ASP A 590 -9.02 10.06 15.26
N ALA A 591 -10.04 9.54 14.55
CA ALA A 591 -9.94 9.29 13.11
C ALA A 591 -10.04 10.56 12.24
N SER A 592 -10.39 11.71 12.81
CA SER A 592 -10.39 12.99 12.09
C SER A 592 -9.00 13.63 12.02
N PHE A 593 -8.06 13.21 12.87
CA PHE A 593 -6.74 13.86 12.95
C PHE A 593 -6.01 13.83 11.58
N PRO A 594 -5.57 14.98 11.06
CA PRO A 594 -4.86 15.04 9.78
C PRO A 594 -3.40 14.56 9.93
N HIS A 595 -3.17 13.29 9.56
CA HIS A 595 -1.85 12.63 9.67
C HIS A 595 -0.75 13.33 8.84
N SER A 596 -1.10 14.14 7.83
CA SER A 596 -0.14 14.97 7.07
C SER A 596 0.73 15.87 7.97
N HIS A 597 0.22 16.31 9.12
CA HIS A 597 0.98 17.14 10.05
C HIS A 597 2.24 16.47 10.62
N PHE A 598 2.32 15.14 10.62
CA PHE A 598 3.55 14.44 11.03
C PHE A 598 4.68 14.66 10.02
N ALA A 599 4.38 14.54 8.72
CA ALA A 599 5.32 14.86 7.65
C ALA A 599 5.64 16.38 7.60
N MET A 600 4.65 17.25 7.82
CA MET A 600 4.87 18.70 7.98
C MET A 600 5.81 19.05 9.14
N LEU A 601 5.83 18.26 10.21
CA LEU A 601 6.73 18.45 11.36
C LEU A 601 8.12 17.81 11.17
N ALA A 602 8.25 16.83 10.27
CA ALA A 602 9.53 16.20 9.92
C ALA A 602 10.32 17.02 8.88
N ASP A 603 9.64 17.86 8.11
CA ASP A 603 10.19 18.82 7.15
C ASP A 603 10.81 20.03 7.88
N GLU A 604 12.04 19.81 8.37
CA GLU A 604 12.83 20.80 9.12
C GLU A 604 13.26 21.99 8.28
N GLU A 605 13.49 21.82 6.98
CA GLU A 605 13.89 22.91 6.08
C GLU A 605 12.79 23.97 5.96
N ARG A 606 11.54 23.54 5.70
CA ARG A 606 10.37 24.43 5.74
C ARG A 606 10.26 25.16 7.07
N CYS A 607 10.38 24.43 8.19
CA CYS A 607 10.25 25.03 9.52
C CYS A 607 11.38 26.03 9.84
N GLN A 608 12.60 25.81 9.36
CA GLN A 608 13.73 26.74 9.55
C GLN A 608 13.58 28.00 8.68
N ALA A 609 13.11 27.90 7.44
CA ALA A 609 12.83 29.07 6.60
C ALA A 609 11.75 29.96 7.22
N TYR A 610 10.63 29.37 7.66
CA TYR A 610 9.60 30.09 8.41
C TYR A 610 10.15 30.73 9.69
N LYS A 611 10.97 30.02 10.47
CA LYS A 611 11.62 30.61 11.66
C LYS A 611 12.38 31.90 11.31
N ARG A 612 13.24 31.89 10.28
CA ARG A 612 14.06 33.04 9.90
C ARG A 612 13.21 34.24 9.43
N ALA A 613 12.18 33.99 8.61
CA ALA A 613 11.24 35.02 8.18
C ALA A 613 10.43 35.62 9.34
N ILE A 614 9.95 34.77 10.25
CA ILE A 614 9.21 35.19 11.45
C ILE A 614 10.09 36.05 12.36
N GLU A 615 11.34 35.65 12.61
CA GLU A 615 12.30 36.40 13.44
C GLU A 615 12.54 37.81 12.87
N ARG A 616 12.77 37.94 11.55
CA ARG A 616 12.92 39.26 10.89
C ARG A 616 11.63 40.09 10.93
N ALA A 617 10.47 39.49 10.66
CA ALA A 617 9.20 40.22 10.68
C ALA A 617 8.81 40.73 12.07
N VAL A 618 8.99 39.91 13.12
CA VAL A 618 8.75 40.30 14.51
C VAL A 618 9.69 41.45 14.91
N ALA A 619 10.99 41.35 14.61
CA ALA A 619 11.95 42.42 14.87
C ALA A 619 11.56 43.73 14.14
N LYS A 620 11.21 43.65 12.85
CA LYS A 620 10.76 44.78 12.01
C LYS A 620 9.53 45.47 12.59
N ARG A 621 8.50 44.73 13.03
CA ARG A 621 7.29 45.33 13.64
C ARG A 621 7.54 45.89 15.04
N ARG A 622 8.36 45.23 15.87
CA ARG A 622 8.74 45.78 17.19
C ARG A 622 9.48 47.12 17.03
N ALA A 623 10.37 47.24 16.05
CA ALA A 623 11.08 48.49 15.76
C ALA A 623 10.17 49.59 15.17
N ALA A 624 9.21 49.23 14.32
CA ALA A 624 8.33 50.19 13.64
C ALA A 624 7.12 50.66 14.50
N ASP A 625 6.47 49.74 15.21
CA ASP A 625 5.20 49.99 15.91
C ASP A 625 5.32 50.00 17.45
N GLY A 626 6.51 49.68 17.99
CA GLY A 626 6.71 49.44 19.42
C GLY A 626 6.20 48.09 19.93
N GLY A 627 5.74 47.19 19.06
CA GLY A 627 5.33 45.83 19.41
C GLY A 627 4.90 44.97 18.22
N ALA A 628 4.97 43.64 18.37
CA ALA A 628 4.55 42.66 17.37
C ALA A 628 3.41 41.79 17.91
N HIS A 629 2.27 41.85 17.25
CA HIS A 629 1.04 41.15 17.57
C HIS A 629 0.64 40.28 16.39
N VAL A 630 0.70 38.97 16.59
CA VAL A 630 0.68 37.95 15.53
C VAL A 630 -0.66 37.23 15.51
N LEU A 631 -1.19 36.99 14.31
CA LEU A 631 -2.24 35.99 14.05
C LEU A 631 -1.65 34.87 13.20
N ASP A 632 -1.77 33.63 13.66
CA ASP A 632 -1.40 32.42 12.91
C ASP A 632 -2.68 31.73 12.42
N ILE A 633 -2.87 31.70 11.10
CA ILE A 633 -4.09 31.25 10.41
C ILE A 633 -3.91 29.79 9.96
N GLY A 634 -4.73 28.89 10.50
CA GLY A 634 -4.56 27.45 10.29
C GLY A 634 -3.30 26.94 11.00
N CYS A 635 -3.15 27.34 12.27
CA CYS A 635 -1.91 27.14 13.03
C CYS A 635 -1.51 25.66 13.21
N GLY A 636 -2.43 24.72 12.96
CA GLY A 636 -2.16 23.29 12.99
C GLY A 636 -1.59 22.83 14.33
N SER A 637 -0.38 22.28 14.30
CA SER A 637 0.37 21.85 15.49
C SER A 637 0.81 23.02 16.39
N GLY A 638 0.69 24.26 15.93
CA GLY A 638 1.10 25.49 16.62
C GLY A 638 2.59 25.82 16.47
N VAL A 639 3.36 25.10 15.66
CA VAL A 639 4.82 25.28 15.56
C VAL A 639 5.21 26.71 15.15
N LEU A 640 4.50 27.32 14.19
CA LEU A 640 4.78 28.69 13.73
C LEU A 640 4.42 29.75 14.78
N SER A 641 3.26 29.60 15.44
CA SER A 641 2.88 30.39 16.62
C SER A 641 3.94 30.39 17.72
N LEU A 642 4.56 29.24 17.99
CA LEU A 642 5.60 29.09 19.01
C LEU A 642 6.92 29.73 18.58
N LEU A 643 7.30 29.62 17.30
CA LEU A 643 8.44 30.34 16.73
C LEU A 643 8.25 31.86 16.85
N ALA A 644 7.05 32.37 16.56
CA ALA A 644 6.73 33.79 16.68
C ALA A 644 6.78 34.30 18.13
N ALA A 645 6.28 33.51 19.08
CA ALA A 645 6.41 33.82 20.51
C ALA A 645 7.88 33.80 20.97
N ARG A 646 8.68 32.83 20.52
CA ARG A 646 10.12 32.74 20.86
C ARG A 646 10.95 33.84 20.21
N ALA A 647 10.56 34.33 19.03
CA ALA A 647 11.12 35.52 18.39
C ALA A 647 10.78 36.84 19.13
N GLY A 648 9.98 36.78 20.21
CA GLY A 648 9.64 37.93 21.04
C GLY A 648 8.39 38.68 20.58
N ALA A 649 7.42 38.03 19.93
CA ALA A 649 6.10 38.64 19.73
C ALA A 649 5.41 38.93 21.07
N ASP A 650 4.85 40.14 21.23
CA ASP A 650 4.17 40.59 22.45
C ASP A 650 2.82 39.89 22.69
N SER A 651 2.21 39.37 21.63
CA SER A 651 1.07 38.44 21.72
C SER A 651 0.92 37.64 20.43
N VAL A 652 0.67 36.34 20.54
CA VAL A 652 0.33 35.45 19.42
C VAL A 652 -1.07 34.88 19.62
N VAL A 653 -1.93 35.01 18.61
CA VAL A 653 -3.21 34.30 18.54
C VAL A 653 -3.11 33.23 17.45
N ALA A 654 -3.15 31.98 17.87
CA ALA A 654 -3.16 30.81 17.01
C ALA A 654 -4.61 30.40 16.75
N CYS A 655 -5.01 30.24 15.49
CA CYS A 655 -6.39 29.88 15.13
C CYS A 655 -6.43 28.64 14.24
N ASP A 656 -7.27 27.67 14.58
CA ASP A 656 -7.51 26.47 13.77
C ASP A 656 -8.96 25.97 13.91
N ILE A 657 -9.47 25.32 12.87
CA ILE A 657 -10.81 24.71 12.84
C ILE A 657 -10.84 23.30 13.43
N HIS A 658 -9.68 22.64 13.54
CA HIS A 658 -9.57 21.26 13.99
C HIS A 658 -9.26 21.20 15.50
N SER A 659 -10.25 20.77 16.29
CA SER A 659 -10.16 20.73 17.75
C SER A 659 -8.91 20.02 18.29
N SER A 660 -8.52 18.89 17.69
CA SER A 660 -7.34 18.13 18.10
C SER A 660 -6.00 18.78 17.76
N LEU A 661 -5.92 19.57 16.68
CA LEU A 661 -4.72 20.35 16.35
C LEU A 661 -4.58 21.52 17.33
N CYS A 662 -5.68 22.21 17.65
CA CYS A 662 -5.71 23.17 18.76
C CYS A 662 -5.24 22.57 20.10
N ASP A 663 -5.60 21.32 20.40
CA ASP A 663 -5.13 20.61 21.61
C ASP A 663 -3.62 20.31 21.58
N VAL A 664 -3.06 19.96 20.41
CA VAL A 664 -1.61 19.83 20.21
C VAL A 664 -0.93 21.18 20.44
N ALA A 665 -1.40 22.25 19.80
CA ALA A 665 -0.83 23.59 19.92
C ALA A 665 -0.84 24.11 21.37
N ARG A 666 -1.92 23.90 22.12
CA ARG A 666 -1.99 24.26 23.56
C ARG A 666 -0.95 23.50 24.40
N LYS A 667 -0.79 22.20 24.13
CA LYS A 667 0.17 21.35 24.86
C LYS A 667 1.61 21.69 24.50
N ALA A 668 1.90 21.93 23.23
CA ALA A 668 3.22 22.39 22.78
C ALA A 668 3.55 23.78 23.37
N ALA A 669 2.58 24.70 23.45
CA ALA A 669 2.76 25.97 24.16
C ALA A 669 3.07 25.79 25.66
N ALA A 670 2.47 24.80 26.33
CA ALA A 670 2.78 24.49 27.72
C ALA A 670 4.16 23.85 27.90
N ALA A 671 4.51 22.86 27.05
CA ALA A 671 5.82 22.20 27.08
C ALA A 671 6.98 23.18 26.88
N ASN A 672 6.82 24.15 25.97
CA ASN A 672 7.81 25.18 25.69
C ASN A 672 7.74 26.40 26.63
N SER A 673 6.91 26.39 27.68
CA SER A 673 6.70 27.53 28.60
C SER A 673 6.17 28.83 27.95
N LEU A 674 5.55 28.72 26.77
CA LEU A 674 5.04 29.85 25.96
C LEU A 674 3.53 30.13 26.13
N SER A 675 2.81 29.41 27.01
CA SER A 675 1.36 29.58 27.25
C SER A 675 0.91 30.98 27.69
N LYS A 676 1.82 31.86 28.11
CA LYS A 676 1.50 33.27 28.40
C LYS A 676 1.49 34.17 27.16
N ALA A 677 2.23 33.78 26.12
CA ALA A 677 2.37 34.54 24.87
C ALA A 677 1.44 34.02 23.76
N VAL A 678 1.14 32.72 23.74
CA VAL A 678 0.31 32.07 22.71
C VAL A 678 -1.09 31.75 23.24
N SER A 679 -2.12 32.31 22.60
CA SER A 679 -3.53 31.99 22.83
C SER A 679 -4.08 31.16 21.67
N VAL A 680 -4.61 29.96 21.94
CA VAL A 680 -5.06 29.02 20.90
C VAL A 680 -6.59 28.94 20.82
N VAL A 681 -7.14 29.45 19.73
CA VAL A 681 -8.57 29.61 19.45
C VAL A 681 -9.05 28.54 18.47
N HIS A 682 -10.06 27.76 18.88
CA HIS A 682 -10.71 26.77 18.03
C HIS A 682 -11.91 27.42 17.29
N ARG A 683 -11.65 28.01 16.13
CA ARG A 683 -12.59 28.75 15.26
C ARG A 683 -12.08 28.81 13.82
N ASP A 684 -12.99 29.04 12.87
CA ASP A 684 -12.63 29.61 11.56
C ASP A 684 -12.06 31.02 11.78
N ALA A 685 -10.85 31.28 11.25
CA ALA A 685 -10.19 32.58 11.35
C ALA A 685 -11.03 33.71 10.70
N GLY A 686 -11.83 33.38 9.68
CA GLY A 686 -12.82 34.26 9.06
C GLY A 686 -13.93 34.73 10.01
N THR A 687 -14.13 34.08 11.16
CA THR A 687 -15.13 34.49 12.19
C THR A 687 -14.59 35.38 13.30
N LEU A 688 -13.27 35.53 13.43
CA LEU A 688 -12.62 36.22 14.55
C LEU A 688 -13.01 37.71 14.67
N GLN A 689 -13.03 38.23 15.90
CA GLN A 689 -13.44 39.60 16.19
C GLN A 689 -12.44 40.36 17.06
N ARG A 690 -12.24 41.65 16.75
CA ARG A 690 -11.52 42.61 17.60
C ARG A 690 -12.30 42.85 18.89
N GLY A 691 -11.59 42.94 20.01
CA GLY A 691 -12.16 43.08 21.35
C GLY A 691 -12.72 41.79 21.95
N ARG A 692 -12.62 40.65 21.26
CA ARG A 692 -12.97 39.31 21.76
C ARG A 692 -11.76 38.39 21.76
N GLU A 693 -11.53 37.69 20.65
CA GLU A 693 -10.39 36.78 20.48
C GLU A 693 -9.12 37.57 20.10
N ILE A 694 -9.28 38.66 19.35
CA ILE A 694 -8.21 39.56 18.92
C ILE A 694 -8.26 40.86 19.72
N ARG A 695 -7.10 41.45 20.02
CA ARG A 695 -7.01 42.77 20.69
C ARG A 695 -7.78 43.87 19.92
N PRO A 696 -8.32 44.92 20.57
CA PRO A 696 -9.12 45.96 19.90
C PRO A 696 -8.44 46.63 18.69
N LEU A 697 -7.12 46.84 18.77
CA LEU A 697 -6.31 47.43 17.69
C LEU A 697 -6.08 46.48 16.49
N GLY A 698 -6.34 45.19 16.63
CA GLY A 698 -6.00 44.17 15.62
C GLY A 698 -4.53 43.71 15.69
N VAL A 699 -4.15 42.83 14.76
CA VAL A 699 -2.79 42.27 14.61
C VAL A 699 -1.98 42.98 13.51
N ASN A 700 -0.66 43.09 13.67
CA ASN A 700 0.26 43.72 12.70
C ASN A 700 1.23 42.72 12.03
N VAL A 701 1.18 41.44 12.42
CA VAL A 701 1.79 40.31 11.72
C VAL A 701 0.73 39.23 11.49
N VAL A 702 0.72 38.63 10.30
CA VAL A 702 -0.08 37.45 9.96
C VAL A 702 0.87 36.36 9.48
N ILE A 703 0.70 35.14 9.97
CA ILE A 703 1.41 33.93 9.54
C ILE A 703 0.39 32.93 9.02
N ALA A 704 0.75 32.16 7.99
CA ALA A 704 -0.06 31.09 7.45
C ALA A 704 0.81 30.00 6.82
N ASP A 705 0.43 28.73 7.02
CA ASP A 705 0.96 27.54 6.33
C ASP A 705 -0.21 26.64 5.90
N VAL A 706 -1.14 27.24 5.15
CA VAL A 706 -2.40 26.64 4.66
C VAL A 706 -2.40 26.58 3.13
N PHE A 707 -1.50 25.75 2.61
CA PHE A 707 -1.22 25.60 1.18
C PHE A 707 -1.25 24.12 0.79
N ASP A 708 -1.92 23.82 -0.33
CA ASP A 708 -1.87 22.50 -0.97
C ASP A 708 -0.78 22.47 -2.06
N ALA A 709 -0.56 21.31 -2.69
CA ALA A 709 0.39 21.15 -3.79
C ALA A 709 0.17 22.14 -4.96
N GLY A 710 -1.05 22.66 -5.11
CA GLY A 710 -1.43 23.65 -6.11
C GLY A 710 -1.51 25.10 -5.60
N LEU A 711 -0.97 25.38 -4.41
CA LEU A 711 -0.97 26.65 -3.66
C LEU A 711 -2.36 27.16 -3.21
N ILE A 712 -3.35 27.17 -4.10
CA ILE A 712 -4.61 27.91 -3.92
C ILE A 712 -5.74 27.03 -3.38
N GLY A 713 -5.58 25.69 -3.41
CA GLY A 713 -6.67 24.73 -3.21
C GLY A 713 -7.38 24.80 -1.86
N ASP A 714 -6.68 25.24 -0.82
CA ASP A 714 -7.20 25.41 0.55
C ASP A 714 -7.74 26.83 0.82
N GLY A 715 -7.86 27.66 -0.22
CA GLY A 715 -8.61 28.92 -0.15
C GLY A 715 -7.94 30.06 0.61
N PHE A 716 -6.69 29.93 1.06
CA PHE A 716 -5.97 30.95 1.85
C PHE A 716 -6.13 32.40 1.37
N PRO A 717 -6.04 32.75 0.06
CA PRO A 717 -6.18 34.14 -0.37
C PRO A 717 -7.56 34.76 -0.05
N TYR A 718 -8.61 33.94 0.04
CA TYR A 718 -9.95 34.37 0.44
C TYR A 718 -10.04 34.54 1.96
N LEU A 719 -9.48 33.61 2.73
CA LEU A 719 -9.40 33.68 4.18
C LEU A 719 -8.58 34.88 4.66
N LEU A 720 -7.51 35.22 3.95
CA LEU A 720 -6.70 36.42 4.18
C LEU A 720 -7.49 37.71 3.94
N ASP A 721 -8.29 37.81 2.87
CA ASP A 721 -9.17 38.98 2.62
C ASP A 721 -10.26 39.12 3.71
N LEU A 722 -10.86 38.01 4.15
CA LEU A 722 -11.84 38.01 5.24
C LEU A 722 -11.23 38.47 6.58
N THR A 723 -10.08 37.92 6.95
CA THR A 723 -9.37 38.29 8.19
C THR A 723 -8.86 39.72 8.13
N ARG A 724 -8.34 40.17 6.98
CA ARG A 724 -7.89 41.56 6.76
C ARG A 724 -8.96 42.59 7.09
N ARG A 725 -10.18 42.38 6.60
CA ARG A 725 -11.32 43.29 6.83
C ARG A 725 -11.78 43.34 8.28
N LYS A 726 -11.46 42.32 9.10
CA LYS A 726 -11.99 42.17 10.47
C LYS A 726 -10.94 42.45 11.54
N VAL A 727 -9.77 41.81 11.45
CA VAL A 727 -8.83 41.65 12.58
C VAL A 727 -7.40 42.11 12.31
N VAL A 728 -6.97 42.23 11.06
CA VAL A 728 -5.61 42.68 10.70
C VAL A 728 -5.55 44.20 10.60
N GLN A 729 -4.40 44.80 10.94
CA GLN A 729 -4.13 46.23 10.79
C GLN A 729 -3.72 46.60 9.35
N PRO A 730 -4.02 47.82 8.87
CA PRO A 730 -3.44 48.32 7.62
C PRO A 730 -1.91 48.29 7.67
N GLY A 731 -1.28 47.86 6.58
CA GLY A 731 0.18 47.75 6.49
C GLY A 731 0.80 46.66 7.37
N ALA A 732 0.02 45.71 7.90
CA ALA A 732 0.55 44.52 8.57
C ALA A 732 1.43 43.67 7.64
N THR A 733 2.48 43.06 8.20
CA THR A 733 3.31 42.10 7.48
C THR A 733 2.58 40.75 7.39
N VAL A 734 2.60 40.11 6.23
CA VAL A 734 2.06 38.76 6.02
C VAL A 734 3.22 37.84 5.68
N ILE A 735 3.24 36.65 6.28
CA ILE A 735 4.18 35.56 5.97
C ILE A 735 3.33 34.35 5.56
N PRO A 736 3.49 33.82 4.34
CA PRO A 736 4.34 34.33 3.26
C PRO A 736 3.90 35.69 2.72
N ALA A 737 4.87 36.44 2.16
CA ALA A 737 4.66 37.73 1.53
C ALA A 737 4.10 37.60 0.11
N ALA A 738 4.55 36.61 -0.66
CA ALA A 738 4.05 36.34 -2.01
C ALA A 738 4.25 34.86 -2.42
N ALA A 739 3.72 34.48 -3.57
CA ALA A 739 4.02 33.21 -4.22
C ALA A 739 4.02 33.31 -5.74
N THR A 740 4.94 32.62 -6.41
CA THR A 740 5.02 32.54 -7.87
C THR A 740 4.74 31.11 -8.34
N LEU A 741 3.70 30.93 -9.16
CA LEU A 741 3.31 29.63 -9.72
C LEU A 741 4.01 29.37 -11.06
N TYR A 742 4.43 28.13 -11.27
CA TYR A 742 5.10 27.64 -12.47
C TYR A 742 4.44 26.37 -12.99
N CYS A 743 4.45 26.14 -14.30
CA CYS A 743 3.95 24.91 -14.90
C CYS A 743 4.84 24.39 -16.04
N MET A 744 4.70 23.10 -16.34
CA MET A 744 5.42 22.39 -17.38
C MET A 744 4.49 21.37 -18.05
N GLY A 745 4.46 21.34 -19.38
CA GLY A 745 3.79 20.30 -20.14
C GLY A 745 4.61 19.01 -20.14
N VAL A 746 3.97 17.90 -19.81
CA VAL A 746 4.60 16.58 -19.72
C VAL A 746 3.80 15.53 -20.47
N GLU A 747 4.50 14.44 -20.82
CA GLU A 747 3.89 13.17 -21.17
C GLU A 747 3.97 12.23 -19.97
N ALA A 748 2.82 11.78 -19.48
CA ALA A 748 2.69 10.84 -18.36
C ALA A 748 1.65 9.78 -18.72
N LEU A 749 2.08 8.70 -19.35
CA LEU A 749 1.24 7.62 -19.87
C LEU A 749 1.92 6.27 -19.64
N THR A 750 1.12 5.23 -19.34
CA THR A 750 1.61 3.85 -19.41
C THR A 750 1.59 3.40 -20.86
N GLY A 751 2.75 3.06 -21.41
CA GLY A 751 2.89 2.42 -22.72
C GLY A 751 2.84 0.90 -22.62
N ARG A 752 3.93 0.23 -22.98
CA ARG A 752 4.09 -1.21 -22.82
C ARG A 752 4.68 -1.58 -21.46
N VAL A 753 4.13 -2.60 -20.82
CA VAL A 753 4.58 -3.18 -19.54
C VAL A 753 4.87 -4.66 -19.76
N ALA A 754 6.09 -5.12 -19.45
CA ALA A 754 6.56 -6.47 -19.78
C ALA A 754 6.35 -6.88 -21.28
N GLY A 755 6.35 -5.89 -22.18
CA GLY A 755 6.08 -6.05 -23.62
C GLY A 755 4.60 -6.05 -24.02
N LEU A 756 3.68 -6.12 -23.06
CA LEU A 756 2.23 -6.04 -23.28
C LEU A 756 1.78 -4.58 -23.36
N ASP A 757 0.88 -4.25 -24.28
CA ASP A 757 0.25 -2.94 -24.39
C ASP A 757 -0.71 -2.70 -23.23
N MET A 758 -0.42 -1.72 -22.37
CA MET A 758 -1.28 -1.31 -21.26
C MET A 758 -1.91 0.07 -21.50
N THR A 759 -1.83 0.60 -22.73
CA THR A 759 -2.36 1.93 -23.06
C THR A 759 -3.86 2.13 -22.77
N PRO A 760 -4.76 1.12 -22.83
CA PRO A 760 -6.17 1.30 -22.45
C PRO A 760 -6.34 1.74 -20.99
N MET A 761 -5.41 1.38 -20.10
CA MET A 761 -5.43 1.78 -18.69
C MET A 761 -5.32 3.31 -18.51
N ASN A 762 -4.78 4.05 -19.49
CA ASN A 762 -4.69 5.51 -19.43
C ASN A 762 -6.07 6.20 -19.47
N THR A 763 -7.09 5.54 -20.02
CA THR A 763 -8.51 5.98 -19.98
C THR A 763 -9.01 6.24 -18.54
N TYR A 764 -8.39 5.55 -17.57
CA TYR A 764 -8.75 5.55 -16.16
C TYR A 764 -7.87 6.52 -15.33
N ARG A 765 -6.90 7.22 -15.93
CA ARG A 765 -6.04 8.24 -15.28
C ARG A 765 -6.74 9.58 -15.07
N TRP A 766 -7.56 10.01 -16.03
CA TRP A 766 -8.06 11.39 -16.08
C TRP A 766 -8.94 11.74 -14.88
N ASP A 767 -8.72 12.90 -14.25
CA ASP A 767 -9.69 13.54 -13.32
C ASP A 767 -9.84 15.05 -13.60
N ALA A 768 -10.96 15.62 -13.13
CA ALA A 768 -11.32 17.03 -13.33
C ALA A 768 -10.55 18.02 -12.41
N GLY A 769 -9.58 17.52 -11.65
CA GLY A 769 -8.69 18.28 -10.78
C GLY A 769 -7.28 17.73 -10.85
N TYR A 770 -6.38 18.33 -10.08
CA TYR A 770 -5.02 17.84 -9.90
C TYR A 770 -4.89 16.93 -8.68
N GLN A 771 -3.79 16.18 -8.63
CA GLN A 771 -3.37 15.36 -7.49
C GLN A 771 -1.98 15.81 -7.02
N ALA A 772 -1.74 15.71 -5.71
CA ALA A 772 -0.40 15.88 -5.15
C ALA A 772 0.42 14.61 -5.44
N ILE A 773 1.61 14.78 -6.02
CA ILE A 773 2.54 13.70 -6.37
C ILE A 773 3.97 14.11 -5.98
N SER A 774 4.89 13.15 -5.90
CA SER A 774 6.31 13.45 -6.13
C SER A 774 6.60 13.12 -7.60
N LEU A 775 7.00 14.11 -8.41
CA LEU A 775 7.18 13.90 -9.84
C LEU A 775 8.26 12.84 -10.15
N GLY A 776 9.28 12.72 -9.29
CA GLY A 776 10.32 11.70 -9.41
C GLY A 776 9.84 10.26 -9.17
N ASP A 777 8.67 10.07 -8.53
CA ASP A 777 8.06 8.75 -8.32
C ASP A 777 7.11 8.35 -9.49
N LEU A 778 6.93 9.22 -10.50
CA LEU A 778 6.06 9.00 -11.66
C LEU A 778 6.88 8.93 -12.96
N PRO A 779 6.78 7.86 -13.77
CA PRO A 779 7.36 7.83 -15.10
C PRO A 779 6.76 8.93 -16.00
N HIS A 780 7.59 9.86 -16.47
CA HIS A 780 7.17 10.99 -17.29
C HIS A 780 8.27 11.46 -18.25
N ARG A 781 7.90 12.21 -19.29
CA ARG A 781 8.82 12.99 -20.13
C ARG A 781 8.49 14.49 -20.05
N ARG A 782 9.51 15.33 -19.97
CA ARG A 782 9.37 16.79 -20.02
C ARG A 782 9.26 17.23 -21.48
N LEU A 783 8.12 17.79 -21.87
CA LEU A 783 7.92 18.25 -23.24
C LEU A 783 8.13 19.76 -23.43
N THR A 784 8.00 20.55 -22.37
CA THR A 784 8.13 22.02 -22.43
C THR A 784 9.13 22.55 -21.41
N LYS A 785 9.65 23.76 -21.64
CA LYS A 785 10.33 24.51 -20.58
C LYS A 785 9.35 24.84 -19.43
N PRO A 786 9.84 24.96 -18.19
CA PRO A 786 9.10 25.63 -17.12
C PRO A 786 8.60 27.00 -17.57
N THR A 787 7.34 27.31 -17.27
CA THR A 787 6.70 28.56 -17.64
C THR A 787 6.01 29.15 -16.42
N ARG A 788 6.32 30.41 -16.08
CA ARG A 788 5.64 31.15 -15.01
C ARG A 788 4.16 31.34 -15.39
N VAL A 789 3.27 30.93 -14.49
CA VAL A 789 1.81 31.00 -14.64
C VAL A 789 1.28 32.35 -14.16
N MET A 790 1.56 32.68 -12.90
CA MET A 790 1.12 33.90 -12.24
C MET A 790 1.94 34.13 -10.96
N GLU A 791 1.87 35.34 -10.42
CA GLU A 791 2.40 35.70 -9.11
C GLU A 791 1.24 36.26 -8.28
N ILE A 792 1.22 35.90 -6.99
CA ILE A 792 0.21 36.31 -6.02
C ILE A 792 0.94 37.00 -4.88
N ALA A 793 0.89 38.33 -4.84
CA ALA A 793 1.26 39.09 -3.65
C ALA A 793 0.22 38.83 -2.55
N PHE A 794 0.67 38.29 -1.41
CA PHE A 794 -0.13 38.21 -0.21
C PHE A 794 -0.03 39.49 0.61
N ASP A 795 1.05 40.25 0.50
CA ASP A 795 1.17 41.59 1.08
C ASP A 795 0.44 42.67 0.26
N GLY A 796 0.00 43.74 0.94
CA GLY A 796 -0.77 44.83 0.31
C GLY A 796 -2.21 44.51 -0.15
N ASP A 797 -2.81 45.49 -0.82
CA ASP A 797 -4.24 45.52 -1.23
C ASP A 797 -4.48 45.01 -2.67
N ASN A 798 -3.49 44.33 -3.27
CA ASN A 798 -3.42 44.18 -4.72
C ASN A 798 -4.40 43.11 -5.25
N LYS A 799 -5.48 43.57 -5.87
CA LYS A 799 -6.55 42.72 -6.41
C LYS A 799 -6.15 42.11 -7.75
N SER A 800 -5.36 41.03 -7.75
CA SER A 800 -5.09 40.20 -8.94
C SER A 800 -6.41 39.60 -9.47
N ARG A 801 -7.06 40.31 -10.40
CA ARG A 801 -8.42 40.01 -10.90
C ARG A 801 -8.45 39.10 -12.13
N GLY A 802 -7.30 38.58 -12.57
CA GLY A 802 -7.22 37.58 -13.64
C GLY A 802 -7.87 36.27 -13.20
N ARG A 803 -9.03 35.93 -13.77
CA ARG A 803 -9.63 34.58 -13.68
C ARG A 803 -8.97 33.58 -14.63
N GLU A 804 -8.29 34.08 -15.64
CA GLU A 804 -7.81 33.32 -16.80
C GLU A 804 -6.50 33.93 -17.28
N SER A 805 -5.55 33.09 -17.70
CA SER A 805 -4.23 33.48 -18.20
C SER A 805 -3.84 32.54 -19.34
N MET A 806 -3.43 33.12 -20.47
CA MET A 806 -3.02 32.35 -21.65
C MET A 806 -1.49 32.25 -21.65
N LEU A 807 -1.00 31.04 -21.39
CA LEU A 807 0.43 30.72 -21.35
C LEU A 807 0.90 30.27 -22.74
N LYS A 808 2.14 30.59 -23.09
CA LYS A 808 2.80 30.12 -24.32
C LYS A 808 3.94 29.20 -23.90
N LEU A 809 3.67 27.89 -23.84
CA LEU A 809 4.68 26.90 -23.49
C LEU A 809 5.63 26.69 -24.68
N GLU A 810 6.93 26.76 -24.45
CA GLU A 810 7.97 26.46 -25.44
C GLU A 810 8.29 24.96 -25.40
N VAL A 811 8.08 24.27 -26.52
CA VAL A 811 8.29 22.83 -26.64
C VAL A 811 9.78 22.55 -26.89
N VAL A 812 10.36 21.67 -26.07
CA VAL A 812 11.78 21.27 -26.11
C VAL A 812 11.98 19.85 -26.61
N GLU A 813 11.01 18.96 -26.38
CA GLU A 813 11.06 17.56 -26.81
C GLU A 813 9.81 17.18 -27.62
N GLU A 814 9.95 16.19 -28.50
CA GLU A 814 8.83 15.60 -29.23
C GLU A 814 8.08 14.60 -28.33
N GLY A 815 6.75 14.64 -28.35
CA GLY A 815 5.94 13.70 -27.57
C GLY A 815 4.46 14.05 -27.55
N LEU A 816 3.70 13.32 -26.73
CA LEU A 816 2.26 13.52 -26.57
C LEU A 816 1.97 14.27 -25.27
N LEU A 817 1.73 15.58 -25.37
CA LEU A 817 1.41 16.40 -24.20
C LEU A 817 -0.02 16.09 -23.74
N ASN A 818 -0.12 15.28 -22.68
CA ASN A 818 -1.37 14.81 -22.09
C ASN A 818 -1.58 15.30 -20.65
N ALA A 819 -0.56 15.88 -20.02
CA ALA A 819 -0.63 16.37 -18.65
C ALA A 819 0.19 17.64 -18.43
N VAL A 820 -0.11 18.33 -17.34
CA VAL A 820 0.61 19.51 -16.86
C VAL A 820 1.01 19.26 -15.41
N VAL A 821 2.30 19.42 -15.12
CA VAL A 821 2.81 19.50 -13.76
C VAL A 821 2.97 20.96 -13.41
N PHE A 822 2.64 21.33 -12.17
CA PHE A 822 2.82 22.67 -11.67
C PHE A 822 3.20 22.67 -10.19
N TRP A 823 3.88 23.75 -9.80
CA TRP A 823 4.50 23.98 -8.50
C TRP A 823 4.57 25.48 -8.24
N PHE A 824 5.07 25.87 -7.07
CA PHE A 824 5.22 27.26 -6.67
C PHE A 824 6.53 27.51 -5.92
N ASP A 825 6.98 28.74 -6.03
CA ASP A 825 7.94 29.35 -5.12
C ASP A 825 7.15 30.20 -4.12
N LEU A 826 7.33 29.97 -2.82
CA LEU A 826 6.65 30.62 -1.72
C LEU A 826 7.61 31.62 -1.06
N HIS A 827 7.48 32.90 -1.41
CA HIS A 827 8.35 33.97 -0.92
C HIS A 827 7.87 34.36 0.49
N LEU A 828 8.60 33.92 1.51
CA LEU A 828 8.22 34.15 2.91
C LEU A 828 8.42 35.62 3.30
N ASP A 829 9.54 36.19 2.87
CA ASP A 829 9.89 37.62 2.90
C ASP A 829 10.92 37.92 1.81
N ASP A 830 11.55 39.10 1.86
CA ASP A 830 12.59 39.55 0.90
C ASP A 830 13.87 38.68 0.90
N CYS A 831 14.00 37.68 1.78
CA CYS A 831 15.23 36.92 2.02
C CYS A 831 15.06 35.39 1.93
N GLU A 832 13.84 34.85 2.00
CA GLU A 832 13.60 33.40 1.99
C GLU A 832 12.51 33.04 1.00
N THR A 833 12.81 32.08 0.15
CA THR A 833 11.85 31.41 -0.71
C THR A 833 11.84 29.93 -0.34
N LEU A 834 10.66 29.31 -0.35
CA LEU A 834 10.51 27.85 -0.29
C LEU A 834 9.95 27.38 -1.62
N SER A 835 10.63 26.47 -2.30
CA SER A 835 10.14 25.89 -3.55
C SER A 835 9.67 24.45 -3.36
N ASN A 836 8.54 24.10 -3.98
CA ASN A 836 8.17 22.69 -4.22
C ASN A 836 8.45 22.26 -5.66
N ALA A 837 9.42 22.87 -6.35
CA ALA A 837 9.82 22.52 -7.70
C ALA A 837 10.18 21.02 -7.87
N PRO A 838 9.96 20.44 -9.06
CA PRO A 838 10.52 19.14 -9.42
C PRO A 838 12.05 19.12 -9.34
N ALA A 839 12.63 17.95 -9.05
CA ALA A 839 14.08 17.77 -9.08
C ALA A 839 14.70 18.20 -10.43
N GLY A 840 15.83 18.90 -10.38
CA GLY A 840 16.48 19.48 -11.56
C GLY A 840 15.95 20.86 -11.97
N ILE A 841 14.96 21.40 -11.24
CA ILE A 841 14.44 22.76 -11.40
C ILE A 841 14.68 23.52 -10.10
N GLY A 842 15.30 24.69 -10.18
CA GLY A 842 15.54 25.59 -9.04
C GLY A 842 14.47 26.66 -8.89
N GLU A 843 14.67 27.52 -7.90
CA GLU A 843 13.90 28.76 -7.72
C GLU A 843 13.87 29.59 -9.02
N GLY A 844 12.77 30.32 -9.21
CA GLY A 844 12.50 31.04 -10.46
C GLY A 844 12.02 30.13 -11.59
N GLY A 845 11.94 28.82 -11.39
CA GLY A 845 11.64 27.82 -12.43
C GLY A 845 12.82 27.56 -13.38
N VAL A 846 14.05 27.84 -12.95
CA VAL A 846 15.27 27.72 -13.77
C VAL A 846 15.73 26.26 -13.85
N LEU A 847 16.16 25.81 -15.03
CA LEU A 847 16.73 24.47 -15.20
C LEU A 847 18.16 24.43 -14.64
N LEU A 848 18.40 23.60 -13.62
CA LEU A 848 19.69 23.56 -12.93
C LEU A 848 20.83 23.07 -13.84
N CYS A 849 20.52 22.21 -14.82
CA CYS A 849 21.48 21.75 -15.82
C CYS A 849 21.82 22.79 -16.92
N GLU A 850 21.10 23.92 -17.02
CA GLU A 850 21.48 25.02 -17.92
C GLU A 850 22.54 25.95 -17.29
N LEU A 851 22.69 25.93 -15.95
CA LEU A 851 23.67 26.74 -15.21
C LEU A 851 25.12 26.26 -15.41
N GLU A 852 25.34 24.97 -15.64
CA GLU A 852 26.68 24.41 -15.93
C GLU A 852 27.14 24.67 -17.37
N THR A 853 26.21 24.95 -18.29
CA THR A 853 26.51 25.25 -19.70
C THR A 853 26.68 26.74 -20.03
N GLY A 854 26.54 27.62 -19.03
CA GLY A 854 26.49 29.09 -19.20
C GLY A 854 27.83 29.80 -19.47
N THR A 855 28.91 29.08 -19.80
CA THR A 855 30.24 29.67 -20.09
C THR A 855 30.79 29.23 -21.45
N ASN A 856 30.10 29.59 -22.54
CA ASN A 856 30.71 29.71 -23.87
C ASN A 856 29.80 30.50 -24.84
N GLU A 857 29.79 31.84 -24.74
CA GLU A 857 29.42 32.68 -25.88
C GLU A 857 30.62 33.50 -26.38
N SER A 858 30.94 33.28 -27.66
CA SER A 858 31.62 34.18 -28.59
C SER A 858 32.94 34.84 -28.18
N SER A 859 34.01 34.44 -28.88
CA SER A 859 35.10 35.36 -29.24
C SER A 859 35.01 35.70 -30.74
N PRO A 860 35.46 36.88 -31.19
CA PRO A 860 35.05 37.43 -32.48
C PRO A 860 36.01 37.09 -33.62
N GLU A 861 35.47 36.72 -34.78
CA GLU A 861 36.19 36.76 -36.06
C GLU A 861 35.41 37.54 -37.11
N ALA A 862 36.15 38.35 -37.87
CA ALA A 862 35.69 39.11 -39.02
C ALA A 862 36.88 39.24 -40.01
N PRO A 863 36.64 39.60 -41.28
CA PRO A 863 35.60 39.09 -42.16
C PRO A 863 36.19 38.63 -43.52
N SER A 864 35.60 37.62 -44.18
CA SER A 864 35.96 37.32 -45.58
C SER A 864 34.83 36.69 -46.41
N THR A 865 34.42 37.43 -47.44
CA THR A 865 33.71 36.98 -48.65
C THR A 865 34.58 37.35 -49.88
N PRO A 866 34.28 36.89 -51.11
CA PRO A 866 33.62 35.65 -51.54
C PRO A 866 34.33 34.94 -52.73
N ALA A 867 34.03 33.66 -52.99
CA ALA A 867 34.19 32.97 -54.29
C ALA A 867 33.36 31.66 -54.24
N SER A 868 32.41 31.31 -55.13
CA SER A 868 32.57 30.90 -56.55
C SER A 868 33.71 29.87 -56.72
N THR A 869 33.62 28.69 -57.35
CA THR A 869 32.73 28.12 -58.39
C THR A 869 33.17 26.64 -58.59
N VAL A 870 32.52 25.67 -59.28
CA VAL A 870 31.31 25.57 -60.13
C VAL A 870 30.95 24.06 -60.31
N GLN A 871 29.68 23.72 -60.65
CA GLN A 871 29.26 22.48 -61.37
C GLN A 871 29.41 21.08 -60.69
N ASP A 872 28.67 20.03 -61.06
CA ASP A 872 27.59 19.90 -62.05
C ASP A 872 26.63 18.72 -61.74
N GLN A 873 25.37 18.84 -62.20
CA GLN A 873 24.49 17.79 -62.77
C GLN A 873 24.13 16.52 -61.92
N GLN A 874 22.96 15.89 -62.10
CA GLN A 874 21.97 16.00 -63.18
C GLN A 874 20.54 15.59 -62.75
N GLU A 875 19.53 16.26 -63.34
CA GLU A 875 18.20 15.77 -63.78
C GLU A 875 17.33 14.85 -62.88
N ALA A 876 15.98 14.97 -62.83
CA ALA A 876 15.00 15.88 -63.44
C ALA A 876 13.70 15.79 -62.59
N GLN A 877 12.96 16.87 -62.32
CA GLN A 877 11.76 17.36 -63.07
C GLN A 877 10.70 16.27 -63.33
N VAL A 878 9.38 16.51 -63.22
CA VAL A 878 8.52 17.62 -63.71
C VAL A 878 7.38 17.77 -62.67
N GLU A 879 7.07 18.97 -62.12
CA GLU A 879 6.18 20.03 -62.67
C GLU A 879 4.72 19.54 -62.91
N ASP A 880 3.64 20.32 -62.77
CA ASP A 880 3.41 21.76 -63.00
C ASP A 880 2.32 22.27 -62.01
N ALA A 881 2.34 23.51 -61.48
CA ALA A 881 1.71 24.76 -62.00
C ALA A 881 0.17 24.72 -62.20
N ALA A 882 -0.60 25.82 -62.23
CA ALA A 882 -0.32 27.25 -62.41
C ALA A 882 -1.38 28.09 -61.63
N ALA A 883 -1.11 29.24 -61.02
CA ALA A 883 -0.87 30.60 -61.55
C ALA A 883 -2.10 31.32 -62.16
N ALA A 884 -2.38 32.54 -61.66
CA ALA A 884 -3.04 33.71 -62.28
C ALA A 884 -3.47 34.69 -61.16
N SER A 885 -3.13 35.98 -61.00
CA SER A 885 -2.68 37.11 -61.85
C SER A 885 -3.73 38.25 -61.92
N VAL A 886 -3.25 39.48 -62.17
CA VAL A 886 -4.00 40.70 -62.57
C VAL A 886 -4.54 41.66 -61.47
N ALA A 887 -3.64 42.56 -61.03
CA ALA A 887 -3.63 44.02 -61.29
C ALA A 887 -4.68 45.03 -60.73
N ALA A 888 -4.18 46.28 -60.68
CA ALA A 888 -4.83 47.61 -60.59
C ALA A 888 -5.44 48.02 -59.23
N ASP A 889 -5.57 49.30 -58.86
CA ASP A 889 -4.94 50.61 -59.11
C ASP A 889 -5.83 51.64 -58.33
N GLY A 890 -5.40 52.88 -58.08
CA GLY A 890 -6.35 53.98 -57.82
C GLY A 890 -6.60 54.51 -56.39
N ARG A 891 -5.64 55.30 -55.88
CA ARG A 891 -5.80 56.71 -55.41
C ARG A 891 -6.95 57.13 -54.45
N ASN A 892 -6.56 57.66 -53.28
CA ASN A 892 -6.79 59.03 -52.73
C ASN A 892 -6.70 58.96 -51.18
N ALA A 893 -5.79 59.65 -50.47
CA ALA A 893 -5.65 61.11 -50.26
C ALA A 893 -6.80 61.67 -49.38
N VAL A 894 -6.61 62.50 -48.34
CA VAL A 894 -5.86 63.78 -48.26
C VAL A 894 -5.59 64.21 -46.78
N GLU A 895 -4.42 64.81 -46.49
CA GLU A 895 -4.04 65.79 -45.40
C GLU A 895 -4.20 65.47 -43.88
N ALA A 896 -3.40 66.04 -42.95
CA ALA A 896 -2.20 66.90 -43.05
C ALA A 896 -1.21 66.72 -41.85
N GLN A 897 0.06 67.08 -42.08
CA GLN A 897 1.19 67.10 -41.11
C GLN A 897 1.43 68.52 -40.55
N ALA A 898 2.37 68.66 -39.58
CA ALA A 898 3.35 69.77 -39.38
C ALA A 898 3.77 69.92 -37.88
N VAL A 899 5.02 70.16 -37.41
CA VAL A 899 6.40 70.17 -37.95
C VAL A 899 7.41 69.83 -36.82
N GLY A 900 8.51 69.12 -37.12
CA GLY A 900 9.87 69.42 -36.58
C GLY A 900 10.39 68.58 -35.39
N ALA A 901 11.69 68.27 -35.26
CA ALA A 901 12.83 68.49 -36.18
C ALA A 901 14.02 67.51 -35.89
N ALA A 902 15.01 67.55 -36.78
CA ALA A 902 16.36 66.93 -36.80
C ALA A 902 17.21 67.00 -35.49
N ALA A 903 18.39 66.35 -35.35
CA ALA A 903 18.99 65.14 -35.96
C ALA A 903 20.36 64.84 -35.27
N ALA A 904 20.79 63.58 -35.33
CA ALA A 904 22.13 62.95 -35.21
C ALA A 904 23.38 63.67 -34.62
N ASP A 905 24.15 62.86 -33.88
CA ASP A 905 25.63 62.76 -33.80
C ASP A 905 26.53 63.97 -33.51
N SER A 906 27.42 63.82 -32.52
CA SER A 906 28.81 63.37 -32.80
C SER A 906 29.68 63.34 -31.54
N SER A 907 30.91 62.82 -31.68
CA SER A 907 31.85 62.42 -30.63
C SER A 907 33.03 63.41 -30.46
N ILE A 908 33.95 63.09 -29.52
CA ILE A 908 35.39 63.49 -29.48
C ILE A 908 35.81 64.76 -28.67
N ILE A 909 36.82 64.55 -27.79
CA ILE A 909 37.88 65.46 -27.24
C ILE A 909 37.60 66.46 -26.07
N SER A 910 38.44 66.27 -25.03
CA SER A 910 39.03 67.15 -23.98
C SER A 910 38.51 68.56 -23.66
N GLY A 911 38.73 68.97 -22.39
CA GLY A 911 39.46 70.23 -22.13
C GLY A 911 39.02 71.12 -20.95
N SER A 912 39.80 71.05 -19.85
CA SER A 912 40.26 72.18 -18.99
C SER A 912 39.32 73.23 -18.35
N SER A 913 39.74 73.66 -17.14
CA SER A 913 39.47 74.98 -16.51
C SER A 913 38.04 75.27 -16.00
N ASP A 914 37.81 76.03 -14.91
CA ASP A 914 38.72 76.42 -13.81
C ASP A 914 37.90 76.84 -12.56
N ALA A 915 38.63 76.94 -11.45
CA ALA A 915 38.47 77.74 -10.20
C ALA A 915 37.21 78.66 -9.96
N ALA A 916 36.85 79.06 -8.73
CA ALA A 916 37.67 79.20 -7.51
C ALA A 916 36.88 79.36 -6.18
N ALA A 917 37.59 79.08 -5.08
CA ALA A 917 37.48 79.69 -3.72
C ALA A 917 36.19 79.47 -2.87
N SER A 918 36.23 79.38 -1.53
CA SER A 918 37.25 79.78 -0.55
C SER A 918 37.26 78.90 0.73
N ALA A 919 38.48 78.46 1.14
CA ALA A 919 39.14 78.39 2.48
C ALA A 919 38.30 78.28 3.80
N VAL A 920 38.78 77.65 4.91
CA VAL A 920 40.12 77.71 5.57
C VAL A 920 40.42 76.45 6.44
N ALA A 921 41.60 75.81 6.24
CA ALA A 921 42.69 75.36 7.17
C ALA A 921 42.40 74.73 8.58
N ASP A 922 43.26 73.97 9.31
CA ASP A 922 44.58 73.28 9.16
C ASP A 922 44.87 72.46 10.47
N ALA A 923 45.83 71.53 10.65
CA ALA A 923 46.59 70.64 9.75
C ALA A 923 47.14 69.33 10.46
N PRO A 924 48.45 69.04 10.75
CA PRO A 924 48.99 67.73 10.31
C PRO A 924 49.98 66.94 11.23
N ALA A 925 50.41 65.76 10.74
CA ALA A 925 51.69 65.10 11.05
C ALA A 925 52.22 64.33 9.79
N ALA A 926 53.52 63.99 9.75
CA ALA A 926 54.31 63.97 8.50
C ALA A 926 54.84 62.60 7.97
N GLN A 927 55.67 62.67 6.91
CA GLN A 927 56.04 61.60 5.95
C GLN A 927 57.52 61.14 5.98
N LEU A 928 57.74 59.89 5.52
CA LEU A 928 58.76 59.35 4.57
C LEU A 928 60.31 59.45 4.76
N LYS A 929 60.94 58.26 4.57
CA LYS A 929 62.18 57.88 3.83
C LYS A 929 63.60 58.24 4.33
N GLU A 930 64.51 57.22 4.37
CA GLU A 930 65.62 57.03 3.39
C GLU A 930 66.46 55.70 3.55
N GLN A 931 66.85 55.12 2.39
CA GLN A 931 68.06 54.32 2.00
C GLN A 931 68.55 52.98 2.69
N HIS A 932 69.21 52.12 1.89
CA HIS A 932 69.81 50.76 2.11
C HIS A 932 71.37 50.84 2.29
N PRO A 933 72.21 49.79 2.62
CA PRO A 933 72.17 48.35 2.17
C PRO A 933 72.82 47.22 3.06
N GLN A 934 72.66 45.92 2.68
CA GLN A 934 73.70 44.83 2.51
C GLN A 934 73.15 43.36 2.56
N GLN A 935 73.88 42.42 1.93
CA GLN A 935 73.61 40.99 1.58
C GLN A 935 74.06 40.00 2.69
N GLU A 936 73.78 38.67 2.78
CA GLU A 936 73.14 37.57 2.00
C GLU A 936 72.99 36.32 2.98
N PRO A 937 72.52 35.09 2.61
CA PRO A 937 71.46 34.62 1.68
C PRO A 937 70.50 33.52 2.26
N GLN A 938 69.33 33.30 1.61
CA GLN A 938 68.60 32.01 1.40
C GLN A 938 68.07 31.19 2.63
N GLN A 939 66.84 30.62 2.67
CA GLN A 939 65.69 30.46 1.76
C GLN A 939 64.39 30.87 2.49
N ALA A 940 63.32 31.22 1.77
CA ALA A 940 62.03 31.59 2.36
C ALA A 940 60.87 30.75 1.82
N GLU A 941 60.06 30.18 2.71
CA GLU A 941 58.73 29.67 2.43
C GLU A 941 57.74 30.86 2.37
N GLN A 942 56.75 30.82 1.47
CA GLN A 942 55.69 31.83 1.38
C GLN A 942 54.40 31.25 1.98
N GLU A 943 53.94 31.81 3.09
CA GLU A 943 52.60 31.56 3.62
C GLU A 943 51.56 32.23 2.69
N GLN A 944 50.49 31.50 2.35
CA GLN A 944 49.38 32.02 1.55
C GLN A 944 48.27 32.56 2.45
N GLU A 945 47.75 33.76 2.16
CA GLU A 945 46.69 34.40 2.96
C GLU A 945 45.31 33.79 2.67
N GLU A 946 44.49 33.52 3.68
CA GLU A 946 43.22 32.80 3.55
C GLU A 946 42.10 33.60 2.84
N PHE A 947 42.18 34.94 2.88
CA PHE A 947 41.24 35.86 2.22
C PHE A 947 41.95 37.13 1.74
N VAL A 948 41.65 37.56 0.50
CA VAL A 948 42.11 38.81 -0.09
C VAL A 948 40.90 39.64 -0.53
N PRO A 949 40.57 40.76 0.16
CA PRO A 949 39.42 41.59 -0.20
C PRO A 949 39.59 42.21 -1.58
N ALA A 950 38.51 42.21 -2.36
CA ALA A 950 38.46 42.86 -3.67
C ALA A 950 37.02 43.28 -4.00
N ASP A 951 36.85 44.51 -4.44
CA ASP A 951 35.58 45.16 -4.76
C ASP A 951 34.92 44.64 -6.05
N SER A 952 35.70 43.95 -6.88
CA SER A 952 35.31 43.44 -8.19
C SER A 952 36.19 42.25 -8.59
N PHE A 953 35.68 41.40 -9.49
CA PHE A 953 36.42 40.25 -9.98
C PHE A 953 37.57 40.69 -10.92
N ALA A 954 38.79 40.68 -10.41
CA ALA A 954 40.02 41.04 -11.10
C ALA A 954 40.64 39.89 -11.93
N GLY A 955 39.84 38.87 -12.30
CA GLY A 955 40.28 37.68 -13.02
C GLY A 955 40.52 36.46 -12.12
N ALA A 956 40.65 35.28 -12.73
CA ALA A 956 40.86 34.03 -11.98
C ALA A 956 42.24 34.03 -11.29
N ARG A 957 42.26 33.67 -10.01
CA ARG A 957 43.50 33.43 -9.25
C ARG A 957 43.60 31.92 -8.99
N PRO A 958 44.76 31.27 -9.22
CA PRO A 958 44.98 29.89 -8.80
C PRO A 958 44.70 29.78 -7.30
N ASP A 959 44.03 28.72 -6.88
CA ASP A 959 43.74 28.41 -5.46
C ASP A 959 42.84 29.41 -4.71
N TYR A 960 42.15 30.32 -5.41
CA TYR A 960 41.17 31.24 -4.79
C TYR A 960 39.84 31.37 -5.55
N ALA A 961 38.73 31.26 -4.83
CA ALA A 961 37.39 31.55 -5.31
C ALA A 961 36.95 32.99 -4.95
N PHE A 962 36.57 33.80 -5.95
CA PHE A 962 36.01 35.14 -5.72
C PHE A 962 34.54 35.05 -5.34
N LYS A 963 34.18 35.48 -4.13
CA LYS A 963 32.79 35.45 -3.61
C LYS A 963 32.55 36.53 -2.56
N LEU A 964 31.28 36.77 -2.24
CA LEU A 964 30.89 37.48 -1.02
C LEU A 964 30.84 36.47 0.12
N GLY A 965 31.78 36.57 1.07
CA GLY A 965 31.87 35.69 2.24
C GLY A 965 31.85 36.48 3.55
N GLU A 966 32.12 35.79 4.67
CA GLU A 966 32.01 36.36 6.02
C GLU A 966 32.95 37.56 6.28
N GLN A 967 34.07 37.64 5.58
CA GLN A 967 35.05 38.74 5.68
C GLN A 967 34.83 39.84 4.62
N GLY A 968 33.75 39.75 3.82
CA GLY A 968 33.41 40.68 2.75
C GLY A 968 33.57 40.09 1.34
N LEU A 969 33.49 40.97 0.34
CA LEU A 969 33.68 40.61 -1.07
C LEU A 969 35.18 40.48 -1.37
N GLY A 970 35.58 39.37 -1.98
CA GLY A 970 36.97 39.12 -2.33
C GLY A 970 37.28 37.67 -2.68
N TYR A 971 38.57 37.40 -2.79
CA TYR A 971 39.14 36.08 -3.09
C TYR A 971 39.35 35.32 -1.79
N TYR A 972 38.63 34.22 -1.60
CA TYR A 972 38.85 33.28 -0.51
C TYR A 972 39.65 32.09 -1.02
N LEU A 973 40.56 31.55 -0.20
CA LEU A 973 41.28 30.33 -0.56
C LEU A 973 40.28 29.20 -0.89
N ASP A 974 40.49 28.51 -2.02
CA ASP A 974 39.63 27.42 -2.46
C ASP A 974 40.24 26.07 -2.04
N PRO A 975 39.69 25.37 -1.02
CA PRO A 975 40.26 24.13 -0.51
C PRO A 975 40.17 22.95 -1.48
N TYR A 976 39.52 23.10 -2.64
CA TYR A 976 39.33 22.04 -3.63
C TYR A 976 40.25 22.14 -4.86
N SER A 977 41.08 23.19 -4.98
CA SER A 977 41.87 23.45 -6.21
C SER A 977 42.92 22.38 -6.56
N SER A 978 43.37 21.58 -5.59
CA SER A 978 44.42 20.57 -5.78
C SER A 978 43.96 19.24 -6.41
N ALA A 979 42.66 19.08 -6.68
CA ALA A 979 42.07 17.85 -7.21
C ALA A 979 41.88 17.85 -8.75
N GLY A 980 42.94 18.13 -9.53
CA GLY A 980 42.83 17.96 -11.00
C GLY A 980 44.00 18.42 -11.88
N SER A 981 45.02 17.58 -12.08
CA SER A 981 45.81 17.63 -13.34
C SER A 981 46.46 16.28 -13.70
N ALA A 982 45.82 15.53 -14.60
CA ALA A 982 46.44 14.48 -15.44
C ALA A 982 45.44 13.96 -16.50
N SER A 983 45.22 14.71 -17.58
CA SER A 983 44.54 14.18 -18.77
C SER A 983 45.57 13.55 -19.72
N GLY A 984 45.30 12.34 -20.24
CA GLY A 984 46.26 11.67 -21.12
C GLY A 984 45.94 10.22 -21.51
N THR A 985 45.03 10.04 -22.47
CA THR A 985 44.97 8.92 -23.44
C THR A 985 45.06 7.46 -22.94
N ALA A 986 43.93 6.74 -22.84
CA ALA A 986 43.87 5.26 -23.06
C ALA A 986 42.43 4.64 -23.13
N ASP A 987 41.43 5.29 -23.75
CA ASP A 987 40.13 4.63 -23.95
C ASP A 987 40.17 3.61 -25.10
N GLY A 988 39.90 2.34 -24.78
CA GLY A 988 39.84 1.24 -25.74
C GLY A 988 40.20 -0.14 -25.17
N ALA A 989 41.00 -0.22 -24.11
CA ALA A 989 41.42 -1.49 -23.51
C ALA A 989 40.52 -1.99 -22.36
N ALA A 990 39.84 -1.10 -21.65
CA ALA A 990 39.03 -1.44 -20.47
C ALA A 990 37.72 -2.17 -20.81
N LEU A 991 37.06 -1.79 -21.92
CA LEU A 991 35.77 -2.36 -22.32
C LEU A 991 35.90 -3.84 -22.75
N ALA A 992 36.95 -4.16 -23.53
CA ALA A 992 37.25 -5.53 -23.96
C ALA A 992 37.66 -6.46 -22.81
N ALA A 993 38.22 -5.92 -21.72
CA ALA A 993 38.57 -6.70 -20.53
C ALA A 993 37.33 -7.06 -19.69
N ALA A 994 36.31 -6.20 -19.66
CA ALA A 994 35.05 -6.45 -18.96
C ALA A 994 34.20 -7.53 -19.66
N GLU A 995 34.07 -7.46 -21.00
CA GLU A 995 33.35 -8.49 -21.77
C GLU A 995 34.06 -9.86 -21.70
N ALA A 996 35.40 -9.88 -21.78
CA ALA A 996 36.18 -11.12 -21.66
C ALA A 996 36.18 -11.75 -20.26
N ALA A 997 35.84 -10.99 -19.21
CA ALA A 997 35.63 -11.51 -17.87
C ALA A 997 34.26 -12.19 -17.75
N LEU A 998 33.20 -11.53 -18.24
CA LEU A 998 31.82 -12.02 -18.18
C LEU A 998 31.62 -13.31 -19.01
N GLN A 999 32.32 -13.45 -20.15
CA GLN A 999 32.27 -14.67 -20.95
C GLN A 999 32.87 -15.90 -20.24
N ARG A 1000 33.84 -15.71 -19.33
CA ARG A 1000 34.54 -16.82 -18.64
C ARG A 1000 33.76 -17.39 -17.46
N GLU A 1001 32.83 -16.65 -16.87
CA GLU A 1001 31.92 -17.18 -15.85
C GLU A 1001 30.82 -18.07 -16.44
N VAL A 1002 30.43 -17.84 -17.70
CA VAL A 1002 29.37 -18.62 -18.38
C VAL A 1002 29.88 -19.97 -18.88
N GLU A 1003 31.16 -20.09 -19.23
CA GLU A 1003 31.75 -21.37 -19.72
C GLU A 1003 32.30 -22.27 -18.59
N GLY A 1004 32.30 -21.81 -17.34
CA GLY A 1004 32.86 -22.53 -16.18
C GLY A 1004 32.00 -23.66 -15.59
N GLN A 1005 30.71 -23.76 -15.96
CA GLN A 1005 29.75 -24.69 -15.34
C GLN A 1005 29.45 -25.98 -16.15
N ALA A 1006 30.36 -26.39 -17.04
CA ALA A 1006 30.11 -27.51 -17.97
C ALA A 1006 31.22 -28.60 -18.02
N ALA A 1007 31.82 -28.99 -16.89
CA ALA A 1007 32.42 -30.32 -16.70
C ALA A 1007 32.90 -30.57 -15.25
N VAL A 1008 32.37 -31.61 -14.60
CA VAL A 1008 33.12 -32.75 -13.98
C VAL A 1008 32.08 -33.75 -13.48
N THR A 1009 32.27 -35.03 -13.81
CA THR A 1009 31.50 -36.16 -13.28
C THR A 1009 32.34 -36.95 -12.27
N GLY A 1010 31.74 -37.41 -11.16
CA GLY A 1010 32.31 -38.51 -10.36
C GLY A 1010 32.28 -38.37 -8.83
N SER A 1011 31.35 -39.11 -8.20
CA SER A 1011 31.51 -39.90 -6.95
C SER A 1011 32.31 -39.33 -5.76
N GLY A 1012 31.65 -39.19 -4.59
CA GLY A 1012 32.34 -39.42 -3.30
C GLY A 1012 31.79 -38.73 -2.04
N ALA A 1013 30.98 -39.47 -1.26
CA ALA A 1013 30.82 -39.43 0.21
C ALA A 1013 30.48 -38.12 0.98
N LEU A 1014 29.69 -38.29 2.05
CA LEU A 1014 29.32 -37.24 3.02
C LEU A 1014 30.53 -36.70 3.81
N ALA A 1015 30.53 -35.39 4.07
CA ALA A 1015 31.04 -34.81 5.31
C ALA A 1015 30.27 -33.54 5.66
N THR A 1016 29.83 -33.43 6.92
CA THR A 1016 29.08 -32.28 7.47
C THR A 1016 30.00 -31.09 7.73
N LEU A 1017 29.65 -29.91 7.19
CA LEU A 1017 30.19 -28.62 7.64
C LEU A 1017 29.05 -27.61 7.82
N SER A 1018 29.03 -26.98 8.99
CA SER A 1018 28.08 -25.95 9.41
C SER A 1018 28.31 -24.63 8.66
N PRO A 1019 27.25 -23.91 8.23
CA PRO A 1019 27.40 -22.61 7.60
C PRO A 1019 27.77 -21.54 8.64
N THR A 1020 28.94 -20.92 8.49
CA THR A 1020 29.22 -19.61 9.07
C THR A 1020 28.59 -18.54 8.20
N GLU A 1021 27.73 -17.71 8.78
CA GLU A 1021 27.04 -16.61 8.11
C GLU A 1021 28.02 -15.54 7.63
N PRO A 1022 27.82 -14.94 6.43
CA PRO A 1022 28.39 -13.65 6.12
C PRO A 1022 27.53 -12.56 6.76
N GLU A 1023 28.08 -11.78 7.70
CA GLU A 1023 27.43 -10.58 8.22
C GLU A 1023 27.13 -9.61 7.06
N ALA A 1024 25.85 -9.40 6.78
CA ALA A 1024 25.43 -8.39 5.82
C ALA A 1024 25.62 -6.99 6.44
N PRO A 1025 26.34 -6.06 5.77
CA PRO A 1025 26.45 -4.70 6.26
C PRO A 1025 25.07 -4.04 6.26
N LEU A 1026 24.73 -3.35 7.35
CA LEU A 1026 23.50 -2.57 7.48
C LEU A 1026 23.36 -1.61 6.28
N PRO A 1027 22.17 -1.53 5.63
CA PRO A 1027 21.97 -0.63 4.51
C PRO A 1027 22.15 0.82 4.96
N GLY A 1028 23.07 1.53 4.29
CA GLY A 1028 23.19 2.97 4.45
C GLY A 1028 21.91 3.69 4.00
N PRO A 1029 21.63 4.90 4.51
CA PRO A 1029 20.45 5.65 4.12
C PRO A 1029 20.46 5.95 2.62
N LEU A 1030 19.31 5.76 1.97
CA LEU A 1030 19.05 6.18 0.60
C LEU A 1030 19.39 7.68 0.41
N PRO A 1031 19.79 8.12 -0.80
CA PRO A 1031 20.12 9.52 -1.06
C PRO A 1031 18.91 10.44 -0.80
N ALA A 1032 18.93 11.09 0.36
CA ALA A 1032 17.88 11.97 0.84
C ALA A 1032 18.10 13.40 0.32
N GLY A 1033 17.70 13.65 -0.92
CA GLY A 1033 17.28 15.01 -1.29
C GLY A 1033 16.03 15.38 -0.48
N PRO A 1034 15.92 16.60 0.07
CA PRO A 1034 14.78 16.97 0.90
C PRO A 1034 13.47 16.89 0.10
N ARG A 1035 12.63 15.91 0.44
CA ARG A 1035 11.27 15.79 -0.12
C ARG A 1035 10.35 16.76 0.63
N HIS A 1036 10.20 17.97 0.09
CA HIS A 1036 9.30 18.98 0.65
C HIS A 1036 7.86 18.43 0.74
N HIS A 1037 7.17 18.65 1.88
CA HIS A 1037 5.89 17.99 2.20
C HIS A 1037 4.80 18.10 1.11
N TRP A 1038 4.67 19.25 0.45
CA TRP A 1038 3.61 19.51 -0.53
C TRP A 1038 3.66 18.62 -1.79
N GLY A 1039 4.84 18.12 -2.17
CA GLY A 1039 5.05 17.54 -3.50
C GLY A 1039 4.72 18.54 -4.62
N GLN A 1040 4.42 18.05 -5.83
CA GLN A 1040 3.98 18.82 -6.99
C GLN A 1040 2.52 18.51 -7.32
N ALA A 1041 1.83 19.43 -8.01
CA ALA A 1041 0.50 19.18 -8.53
C ALA A 1041 0.55 18.67 -9.97
N LEU A 1042 -0.04 17.49 -10.23
CA LEU A 1042 -0.23 16.94 -11.58
C LEU A 1042 -1.69 17.04 -11.99
N GLN A 1043 -1.96 17.62 -13.16
CA GLN A 1043 -3.27 17.58 -13.79
C GLN A 1043 -3.19 16.88 -15.15
N TYR A 1044 -4.02 15.84 -15.35
CA TYR A 1044 -4.27 15.27 -16.67
C TYR A 1044 -5.19 16.21 -17.47
N LEU A 1045 -4.83 16.47 -18.73
CA LEU A 1045 -5.62 17.30 -19.63
C LEU A 1045 -6.80 16.51 -20.19
N ASP A 1046 -7.89 17.21 -20.49
CA ASP A 1046 -9.05 16.66 -21.18
C ASP A 1046 -8.74 16.26 -22.64
N ARG A 1047 -7.70 16.88 -23.21
CA ARG A 1047 -7.26 16.69 -24.59
C ARG A 1047 -5.73 16.55 -24.61
N ALA A 1048 -5.24 15.60 -25.39
CA ALA A 1048 -3.81 15.41 -25.61
C ALA A 1048 -3.42 15.99 -26.98
N VAL A 1049 -2.19 16.49 -27.11
CA VAL A 1049 -1.71 17.08 -28.36
C VAL A 1049 -0.29 16.61 -28.68
N PRO A 1050 -0.01 16.09 -29.88
CA PRO A 1050 1.36 15.82 -30.31
C PRO A 1050 2.10 17.15 -30.48
N VAL A 1051 3.28 17.24 -29.87
CA VAL A 1051 4.13 18.43 -29.90
C VAL A 1051 5.51 18.09 -30.45
N ALA A 1052 6.16 19.07 -31.09
CA ALA A 1052 7.49 18.93 -31.65
C ALA A 1052 8.35 20.16 -31.25
N PRO A 1053 9.67 20.01 -31.08
CA PRO A 1053 10.57 21.07 -30.62
C PRO A 1053 10.48 22.37 -31.42
N GLY A 1054 10.74 23.49 -30.75
CA GLY A 1054 10.72 24.83 -31.36
C GLY A 1054 9.33 25.40 -31.67
N ARG A 1055 8.26 24.62 -31.47
CA ARG A 1055 6.88 25.14 -31.50
C ARG A 1055 6.48 25.72 -30.14
N ARG A 1056 5.50 26.63 -30.17
CA ARG A 1056 4.86 27.18 -28.95
C ARG A 1056 3.41 26.72 -28.86
N LEU A 1057 3.03 26.13 -27.73
CA LEU A 1057 1.68 25.69 -27.43
C LEU A 1057 0.95 26.71 -26.56
N ALA A 1058 -0.30 27.01 -26.89
CA ALA A 1058 -1.16 27.85 -26.08
C ALA A 1058 -1.89 27.01 -25.01
N LEU A 1059 -1.51 27.19 -23.74
CA LEU A 1059 -2.14 26.53 -22.60
C LEU A 1059 -2.94 27.56 -21.79
N LEU A 1060 -4.15 27.20 -21.39
CA LEU A 1060 -5.07 28.07 -20.68
C LEU A 1060 -5.06 27.74 -19.19
N ALA A 1061 -4.54 28.64 -18.36
CA ALA A 1061 -4.62 28.54 -16.90
C ALA A 1061 -5.82 29.32 -16.39
N ARG A 1062 -6.70 28.69 -15.63
CA ARG A 1062 -7.92 29.29 -15.06
C ARG A 1062 -7.98 29.10 -13.55
N ARG A 1063 -8.40 30.14 -12.85
CA ARG A 1063 -8.75 30.08 -11.43
C ARG A 1063 -10.26 29.89 -11.30
N GLU A 1064 -10.68 28.63 -11.25
CA GLU A 1064 -12.08 28.21 -11.11
C GLU A 1064 -12.27 27.54 -9.75
N GLU A 1065 -13.36 27.87 -9.05
CA GLU A 1065 -13.74 27.15 -7.82
C GLU A 1065 -12.63 27.13 -6.75
N GLY A 1066 -11.83 28.20 -6.65
CA GLY A 1066 -10.69 28.25 -5.70
C GLY A 1066 -9.46 27.44 -6.12
N LYS A 1067 -9.53 26.62 -7.18
CA LYS A 1067 -8.42 25.82 -7.70
C LYS A 1067 -7.85 26.40 -8.99
N LEU A 1068 -6.61 25.99 -9.31
CA LEU A 1068 -6.01 26.20 -10.62
C LEU A 1068 -6.38 25.01 -11.54
N ARG A 1069 -6.87 25.30 -12.74
CA ARG A 1069 -7.09 24.32 -13.81
C ARG A 1069 -6.35 24.74 -15.07
N PHE A 1070 -5.74 23.78 -15.75
CA PHE A 1070 -5.12 23.93 -17.06
C PHE A 1070 -5.97 23.23 -18.13
N ALA A 1071 -6.08 23.84 -19.31
CA ALA A 1071 -6.78 23.26 -20.46
C ALA A 1071 -6.13 23.68 -21.78
N LEU A 1072 -6.21 22.85 -22.81
CA LEU A 1072 -5.85 23.27 -24.17
C LEU A 1072 -6.92 24.21 -24.74
N ARG A 1073 -6.53 25.11 -25.64
CA ARG A 1073 -7.49 25.94 -26.38
C ARG A 1073 -8.51 25.05 -27.12
N GLN A 1074 -9.79 25.43 -27.09
CA GLN A 1074 -10.83 24.78 -27.89
C GLN A 1074 -10.39 24.64 -29.36
N GLY A 1075 -10.55 23.44 -29.93
CA GLY A 1075 -10.01 23.08 -31.24
C GLY A 1075 -8.65 22.36 -31.20
N VAL A 1076 -7.75 22.66 -30.24
CA VAL A 1076 -6.40 22.06 -30.17
C VAL A 1076 -6.37 20.69 -29.47
N GLY A 1077 -5.71 19.69 -30.07
CA GLY A 1077 -5.54 18.34 -29.53
C GLY A 1077 -6.74 17.41 -29.79
N GLU A 1078 -6.60 16.13 -29.44
CA GLU A 1078 -7.66 15.13 -29.49
C GLU A 1078 -8.17 14.83 -28.08
N TYR A 1079 -9.45 14.48 -27.93
CA TYR A 1079 -9.98 14.13 -26.61
C TYR A 1079 -9.33 12.86 -26.09
N VAL A 1080 -8.78 12.93 -24.88
CA VAL A 1080 -8.31 11.72 -24.18
C VAL A 1080 -9.54 10.87 -23.88
N PRO A 1081 -9.55 9.57 -24.23
CA PRO A 1081 -10.62 8.67 -23.84
C PRO A 1081 -10.84 8.75 -22.33
N ARG A 1082 -12.10 8.99 -21.92
CA ARG A 1082 -12.47 9.07 -20.51
C ARG A 1082 -13.24 7.84 -20.13
N ALA A 1083 -12.94 7.31 -18.95
CA ALA A 1083 -13.66 6.18 -18.44
C ALA A 1083 -15.17 6.47 -18.26
N PRO A 1084 -16.08 5.47 -18.38
CA PRO A 1084 -17.50 5.70 -18.70
C PRO A 1084 -18.30 6.57 -17.71
N TRP A 1085 -17.82 6.72 -16.48
CA TRP A 1085 -18.45 7.53 -15.43
C TRP A 1085 -18.08 9.03 -15.48
N LYS A 1086 -17.14 9.41 -16.34
CA LYS A 1086 -16.66 10.79 -16.54
C LYS A 1086 -17.15 11.43 -17.86
N ILE A 1087 -18.17 10.81 -18.47
CA ILE A 1087 -18.86 11.28 -19.67
C ILE A 1087 -20.11 12.07 -19.25
N GLU A 1088 -20.09 13.39 -19.44
CA GLU A 1088 -21.29 14.22 -19.35
C GLU A 1088 -22.13 14.06 -20.63
N TRP A 1089 -23.33 13.48 -20.50
CA TRP A 1089 -24.20 13.22 -21.66
C TRP A 1089 -24.98 14.46 -22.08
N GLY A 1090 -24.40 15.23 -23.00
CA GLY A 1090 -25.07 16.29 -23.75
C GLY A 1090 -26.02 15.74 -24.84
N GLY A 1091 -27.12 15.10 -24.45
CA GLY A 1091 -28.11 14.58 -25.40
C GLY A 1091 -29.36 14.03 -24.71
N GLY A 1092 -30.50 14.69 -24.91
CA GLY A 1092 -31.75 14.35 -24.21
C GLY A 1092 -32.41 13.07 -24.72
N SER A 1093 -32.10 11.91 -24.12
CA SER A 1093 -32.86 10.65 -24.28
C SER A 1093 -32.66 9.66 -23.11
N SER A 1094 -33.25 9.98 -21.96
CA SER A 1094 -33.78 9.08 -20.89
C SER A 1094 -33.33 7.60 -20.75
N ILE A 1095 -32.04 7.27 -20.82
CA ILE A 1095 -31.44 6.13 -20.09
C ILE A 1095 -30.12 6.63 -19.49
N GLU A 1096 -30.13 6.97 -18.21
CA GLU A 1096 -28.90 7.36 -17.51
C GLU A 1096 -27.93 6.19 -17.43
N ASN A 1097 -26.64 6.46 -17.61
CA ASN A 1097 -25.59 5.46 -17.43
C ASN A 1097 -25.65 4.91 -15.98
N PRO A 1098 -25.69 3.58 -15.76
CA PRO A 1098 -25.70 2.98 -14.42
C PRO A 1098 -24.58 3.47 -13.49
N HIS A 1099 -23.45 3.92 -14.04
CA HIS A 1099 -22.36 4.54 -13.28
C HIS A 1099 -22.70 5.96 -12.81
N TYR A 1100 -23.32 6.78 -13.66
CA TYR A 1100 -23.79 8.11 -13.28
C TYR A 1100 -24.78 8.00 -12.11
N GLN A 1101 -25.70 7.03 -12.18
CA GLN A 1101 -26.63 6.73 -11.10
C GLN A 1101 -25.92 6.34 -9.79
N ARG A 1102 -24.88 5.50 -9.84
CA ARG A 1102 -24.07 5.14 -8.65
C ARG A 1102 -23.33 6.32 -8.04
N VAL A 1103 -22.70 7.16 -8.87
CA VAL A 1103 -21.94 8.34 -8.40
C VAL A 1103 -22.90 9.39 -7.82
N HIS A 1104 -24.00 9.67 -8.51
CA HIS A 1104 -25.01 10.61 -8.05
C HIS A 1104 -25.69 10.12 -6.76
N TYR A 1105 -26.00 8.83 -6.65
CA TYR A 1105 -26.48 8.22 -5.41
C TYR A 1105 -25.50 8.42 -4.24
N CYS A 1106 -24.18 8.35 -4.46
CA CYS A 1106 -23.19 8.65 -3.42
C CYS A 1106 -23.21 10.11 -2.98
N GLN A 1107 -23.46 11.07 -3.88
CA GLN A 1107 -23.63 12.48 -3.53
C GLN A 1107 -24.89 12.68 -2.66
N LEU A 1108 -25.98 12.00 -3.00
CA LEU A 1108 -27.22 11.99 -2.20
C LEU A 1108 -27.00 11.35 -0.82
N LEU A 1109 -26.22 10.27 -0.73
CA LEU A 1109 -25.87 9.62 0.54
C LEU A 1109 -25.08 10.54 1.47
N VAL A 1110 -24.05 11.25 1.00
CA VAL A 1110 -23.31 12.25 1.81
C VAL A 1110 -24.27 13.32 2.34
N SER A 1111 -25.20 13.77 1.50
CA SER A 1111 -26.20 14.76 1.86
C SER A 1111 -27.12 14.27 2.99
N ASP A 1112 -27.55 13.01 2.92
CA ASP A 1112 -28.39 12.38 3.94
C ASP A 1112 -27.60 12.10 5.24
N PHE A 1113 -26.36 11.60 5.15
CA PHE A 1113 -25.48 11.44 6.32
C PHE A 1113 -25.34 12.77 7.10
N LEU A 1114 -25.07 13.89 6.42
CA LEU A 1114 -24.93 15.19 7.06
C LEU A 1114 -26.24 15.74 7.65
N GLN A 1115 -27.41 15.31 7.15
CA GLN A 1115 -28.71 15.59 7.78
C GLN A 1115 -28.91 14.70 9.03
N ARG A 1116 -28.55 13.41 8.96
CA ARG A 1116 -28.60 12.48 10.11
C ARG A 1116 -27.76 13.01 11.29
N VAL A 1117 -26.54 13.49 11.03
CA VAL A 1117 -25.64 14.09 12.05
C VAL A 1117 -26.33 15.24 12.80
N LYS A 1118 -26.88 16.23 12.08
CA LYS A 1118 -27.59 17.37 12.69
C LYS A 1118 -28.80 16.96 13.53
N SER A 1119 -29.47 15.86 13.19
CA SER A 1119 -30.61 15.36 13.96
C SER A 1119 -30.26 14.78 15.34
N ARG A 1120 -29.00 14.35 15.54
CA ARG A 1120 -28.53 13.57 16.71
C ARG A 1120 -29.34 12.29 17.01
N ARG A 1121 -30.13 11.78 16.06
CA ARG A 1121 -30.97 10.57 16.21
C ARG A 1121 -30.27 9.28 15.78
N PHE A 1122 -29.15 9.39 15.09
CA PHE A 1122 -28.38 8.27 14.55
C PHE A 1122 -26.97 8.24 15.17
N PRO A 1123 -26.27 7.10 15.12
CA PRO A 1123 -24.86 7.03 15.51
C PRO A 1123 -23.99 7.98 14.65
N PRO A 1124 -22.81 8.40 15.16
CA PRO A 1124 -21.82 9.12 14.35
C PRO A 1124 -21.31 8.30 13.17
N ILE A 1125 -20.98 8.95 12.06
CA ILE A 1125 -20.46 8.29 10.85
C ILE A 1125 -19.17 7.53 11.17
N GLU A 1126 -18.32 8.10 12.03
CA GLU A 1126 -17.10 7.44 12.52
C GLU A 1126 -17.36 6.03 13.06
N LYS A 1127 -18.48 5.81 13.75
CA LYS A 1127 -18.79 4.50 14.36
C LYS A 1127 -19.09 3.45 13.29
N ASP A 1128 -19.83 3.82 12.26
CA ASP A 1128 -20.18 2.91 11.16
C ASP A 1128 -18.92 2.62 10.32
N MET A 1129 -18.08 3.62 10.06
CA MET A 1129 -16.80 3.45 9.37
C MET A 1129 -15.83 2.54 10.15
N ARG A 1130 -15.73 2.68 11.47
CA ARG A 1130 -14.96 1.75 12.34
C ARG A 1130 -15.46 0.30 12.19
N MET A 1131 -16.77 0.07 12.05
CA MET A 1131 -17.31 -1.27 11.82
C MET A 1131 -16.99 -1.79 10.41
N VAL A 1132 -17.08 -0.96 9.36
CA VAL A 1132 -16.66 -1.34 8.00
C VAL A 1132 -15.15 -1.66 7.96
N LEU A 1133 -14.30 -0.87 8.63
CA LEU A 1133 -12.86 -1.10 8.80
C LEU A 1133 -12.51 -2.37 9.60
N ALA A 1134 -13.38 -2.81 10.51
CA ALA A 1134 -13.20 -4.08 11.23
C ALA A 1134 -13.54 -5.32 10.38
N HIS A 1135 -14.32 -5.12 9.30
CA HIS A 1135 -14.81 -6.18 8.41
C HIS A 1135 -14.31 -6.06 6.96
N CYS A 1136 -13.43 -5.11 6.64
CA CYS A 1136 -13.05 -4.77 5.26
C CYS A 1136 -12.63 -6.01 4.42
N GLY A 1137 -11.81 -6.91 4.95
CA GLY A 1137 -11.38 -8.11 4.22
C GLY A 1137 -12.43 -9.20 4.06
N SER A 1138 -13.45 -9.29 4.92
CA SER A 1138 -14.60 -10.18 4.68
C SER A 1138 -15.62 -9.54 3.73
N LEU A 1139 -15.64 -8.21 3.70
CA LEU A 1139 -16.38 -7.38 2.76
C LEU A 1139 -15.65 -7.21 1.41
N LEU A 1140 -14.41 -7.71 1.27
CA LEU A 1140 -13.52 -7.60 0.11
C LEU A 1140 -13.26 -6.13 -0.34
N LEU A 1141 -13.11 -5.23 0.62
CA LEU A 1141 -12.86 -3.80 0.42
C LEU A 1141 -11.36 -3.48 0.53
N ASP A 1142 -10.91 -2.48 -0.23
CA ASP A 1142 -9.55 -1.97 -0.16
C ASP A 1142 -9.32 -1.16 1.15
N PRO A 1143 -8.33 -1.51 1.99
CA PRO A 1143 -8.12 -0.84 3.26
C PRO A 1143 -7.59 0.59 3.14
N ALA A 1144 -6.85 0.94 2.08
CA ALA A 1144 -6.28 2.28 1.92
C ALA A 1144 -7.35 3.27 1.41
N ALA A 1145 -8.12 2.89 0.39
CA ALA A 1145 -9.24 3.70 -0.09
C ALA A 1145 -10.33 3.90 0.99
N LEU A 1146 -10.52 2.91 1.87
CA LEU A 1146 -11.42 3.02 3.01
C LEU A 1146 -10.87 3.96 4.11
N GLN A 1147 -9.54 4.03 4.30
CA GLN A 1147 -8.92 5.01 5.23
C GLN A 1147 -9.14 6.44 4.76
N GLU A 1148 -8.88 6.74 3.47
CA GLU A 1148 -9.18 8.04 2.85
C GLU A 1148 -10.66 8.42 3.04
N ALA A 1149 -11.58 7.54 2.64
CA ALA A 1149 -13.02 7.79 2.76
C ALA A 1149 -13.50 7.93 4.23
N THR A 1150 -12.83 7.29 5.18
CA THR A 1150 -13.11 7.48 6.62
C THR A 1150 -12.72 8.89 7.06
N HIS A 1151 -11.51 9.32 6.74
CA HIS A 1151 -11.03 10.65 7.10
C HIS A 1151 -11.91 11.75 6.49
N GLU A 1152 -12.20 11.68 5.18
CA GLU A 1152 -13.09 12.61 4.47
C GLU A 1152 -14.45 12.76 5.17
N LEU A 1153 -15.12 11.64 5.49
CA LEU A 1153 -16.46 11.66 6.10
C LEU A 1153 -16.46 12.15 7.55
N VAL A 1154 -15.47 11.77 8.35
CA VAL A 1154 -15.42 12.14 9.78
C VAL A 1154 -15.02 13.60 9.96
N VAL A 1155 -14.15 14.15 9.10
CA VAL A 1155 -13.86 15.59 9.06
C VAL A 1155 -15.12 16.38 8.68
N LEU A 1156 -15.88 15.95 7.67
CA LEU A 1156 -17.16 16.58 7.30
C LEU A 1156 -18.21 16.52 8.44
N GLU A 1157 -18.27 15.41 9.19
CA GLU A 1157 -19.11 15.28 10.39
C GLU A 1157 -18.71 16.29 11.48
N ALA A 1158 -17.40 16.40 11.78
CA ALA A 1158 -16.88 17.32 12.79
C ALA A 1158 -17.19 18.79 12.46
N LEU A 1159 -16.97 19.21 11.21
CA LEU A 1159 -17.26 20.56 10.71
C LEU A 1159 -18.75 20.91 10.84
N GLN A 1160 -19.63 19.98 10.43
CA GLN A 1160 -21.09 20.17 10.46
C GLN A 1160 -21.68 20.27 11.88
N LEU A 1161 -20.91 19.87 12.91
CA LEU A 1161 -21.27 19.99 14.32
C LEU A 1161 -20.82 21.31 14.98
N MET A 1162 -20.05 22.16 14.29
CA MET A 1162 -19.61 23.46 14.82
C MET A 1162 -20.77 24.47 14.87
N ASN A 1163 -21.03 25.04 16.05
CA ASN A 1163 -22.18 25.94 16.28
C ASN A 1163 -22.18 27.22 15.42
N ASP A 1164 -21.00 27.69 15.00
CA ASP A 1164 -20.83 28.91 14.21
C ASP A 1164 -20.82 28.65 12.69
N PHE A 1165 -20.95 27.39 12.26
CA PHE A 1165 -21.00 27.00 10.85
C PHE A 1165 -22.43 27.11 10.30
N SER A 1166 -22.63 27.88 9.23
CA SER A 1166 -23.97 28.28 8.79
C SER A 1166 -24.78 27.10 8.17
N PRO A 1167 -25.93 26.72 8.74
CA PRO A 1167 -26.75 25.62 8.21
C PRO A 1167 -27.53 25.98 6.94
N ALA A 1168 -27.45 27.22 6.45
CA ALA A 1168 -28.11 27.69 5.24
C ALA A 1168 -27.27 27.50 3.96
N ALA A 1169 -26.06 26.95 4.06
CA ALA A 1169 -25.36 26.40 2.91
C ALA A 1169 -26.18 25.20 2.38
N SER A 1170 -26.66 25.28 1.14
CA SER A 1170 -27.38 24.17 0.50
C SER A 1170 -26.46 22.96 0.36
N VAL A 1171 -27.05 21.78 0.15
CA VAL A 1171 -26.30 20.58 -0.26
C VAL A 1171 -25.39 20.88 -1.46
N ASP A 1172 -25.88 21.62 -2.47
CA ASP A 1172 -25.07 22.10 -3.61
C ASP A 1172 -23.84 22.94 -3.22
N ALA A 1173 -23.86 23.63 -2.08
CA ALA A 1173 -22.72 24.40 -1.56
C ALA A 1173 -21.76 23.57 -0.69
N ILE A 1174 -22.14 22.32 -0.36
CA ILE A 1174 -21.35 21.34 0.39
C ILE A 1174 -20.75 20.28 -0.56
N THR A 1175 -21.45 19.92 -1.64
CA THR A 1175 -21.09 18.79 -2.52
C THR A 1175 -20.54 19.20 -3.89
N LYS A 1176 -20.59 20.48 -4.28
CA LYS A 1176 -19.75 20.99 -5.39
C LYS A 1176 -18.34 21.28 -4.88
N ARG A 1177 -17.36 20.65 -5.54
CA ARG A 1177 -15.93 20.81 -5.24
C ARG A 1177 -15.48 22.27 -5.41
N PRO A 1178 -14.52 22.76 -4.61
CA PRO A 1178 -14.32 22.50 -3.19
C PRO A 1178 -15.28 23.36 -2.34
N LEU A 1179 -15.50 22.92 -1.11
CA LEU A 1179 -16.23 23.68 -0.10
C LEU A 1179 -15.63 25.08 0.10
N ARG A 1180 -16.48 26.02 0.53
CA ARG A 1180 -16.00 27.16 1.33
C ARG A 1180 -15.60 26.65 2.71
N LEU A 1181 -14.38 26.12 2.80
CA LEU A 1181 -13.61 25.97 4.03
C LEU A 1181 -12.52 27.08 4.01
N CYS A 1182 -12.32 27.96 4.99
CA CYS A 1182 -13.19 28.44 6.10
C CYS A 1182 -13.94 27.40 6.95
#